data_AF-A0A960F4D8-F1
#
_entry.id   AF-A0A960F4D8-F1
#
_cell.length_a   1.000
_cell.length_b   1.000
_cell.length_c   1.000
_cell.angle_alpha   90.00
_cell.angle_beta   90.00
_cell.angle_gamma   90.00
#
_symmetry.space_group_name_H-M   'P 1'
#
loop_
_entity.id
_entity.type
_entity.pdbx_description
1 polymer ?
#
loop_
_entity_poly.entity_id
_entity_poly.type
_entity_poly.pdbx_seq_one_letter_code
_entity_poly.pdbx_strand_id
1 'polypeptide(L)'
;SVEAVDALVAAGEKVGVVGVHLYRPFDAARFTAALPETVTAVAVLDRTKEPGSTGEPLFLDVVAALAERRPQLAGRVVGGRYGLSSKEFTPPMAMSVFDELARPEPRRRFTVGIVDDVTHLSLDWDDERWNEPDDVVRAVFYGLGSDGTVGANKNSVKIIGDLTPHSAQGYFVYDSKKSGSMTVSHLRFGPRPITSTHLIRQASFVACHHAGLLDRVDVLGVAAPGATVLLNLPHPPADAWRHLPVEVQQQILDKRLDVWVVDASRVASDAGLGSRVNTVLQTCFFYLSGVLEPDAAVAAIKDAIAKSYSKRGQVVLQRNFAAVDAAVAALHRMPIPAGADEGAASGHHRPAAVPPEAPEFVQRVTAAMIEGRGDLLPVSALPVDGTFPTGTARWEKRSIAAEIPIWDPDICIDCARCALVCPHAAIRMKVYDPAALAGSPELFRSRPWPVKGGDDLAMTIQVAPDDCTGCGVCVNICPAKSKEMVKHKAIDMLPKAPHLDIERSNFAFFADLPAADRTTLDLASIKGSQQAEPLFEFSGACSGCGETPYLKLLTQILGDRIVVANATGCSSIYGGNLPTTPWSVGPDGRGPAWANSLFEDNAEFGLGMRLAVDHLTNEARSLVAAHAPELGSLAADLLDADQSTDAGIAAQRERVERLRDLVGPHHRLAQLAEHLVRTSVWIVGGDGWAYDIGFGGLDHVLASGRDVNVLVLDTEVYSNTGGQTSKATPRAAIAKFSAGGKATAKKDLGMIAMAYGDVYVAQVAMGANMTQVVKAFAEAEAHRGPSLIIAYSPCIAHGIDMTEMMQHQKAAAESGYWPLYRYDPGREARGEHALHLDSRAPKQTFREFALTEARFAMLARANPEVADQLMEAAQHDIDNRWHLYEQMVNVERTATFGDLEEEDGQ
;
A
#
# COMPACT_ATOMS: atom_id res chain seq x y z
N SER A 1 11.33 -5.72 -30.59
CA SER A 1 12.46 -5.70 -31.55
C SER A 1 12.22 -6.51 -32.81
N VAL A 2 11.90 -7.81 -32.73
CA VAL A 2 11.70 -8.65 -33.93
C VAL A 2 10.57 -8.11 -34.81
N GLU A 3 9.42 -7.75 -34.22
CA GLU A 3 8.29 -7.16 -34.95
C GLU A 3 8.64 -5.85 -35.65
N ALA A 4 9.52 -5.04 -35.06
CA ALA A 4 10.03 -3.83 -35.69
C ALA A 4 10.93 -4.16 -36.89
N VAL A 5 11.82 -5.16 -36.74
CA VAL A 5 12.68 -5.63 -37.83
C VAL A 5 11.83 -6.20 -38.97
N ASP A 6 10.85 -7.04 -38.67
CA ASP A 6 9.96 -7.63 -39.68
C ASP A 6 9.20 -6.56 -40.47
N ALA A 7 8.66 -5.54 -39.77
CA ALA A 7 7.98 -4.41 -40.39
C ALA A 7 8.91 -3.57 -41.27
N LEU A 8 10.12 -3.24 -40.78
CA LEU A 8 11.10 -2.46 -41.53
C LEU A 8 11.64 -3.24 -42.75
N VAL A 9 11.92 -4.53 -42.61
CA VAL A 9 12.35 -5.41 -43.71
C VAL A 9 11.24 -5.55 -44.75
N ALA A 10 9.97 -5.68 -44.33
CA ALA A 10 8.83 -5.68 -45.24
C ALA A 10 8.70 -4.34 -46.01
N ALA A 11 9.11 -3.23 -45.38
CA ALA A 11 9.20 -1.92 -46.01
C ALA A 11 10.46 -1.73 -46.89
N GLY A 12 11.35 -2.72 -46.98
CA GLY A 12 12.55 -2.71 -47.81
C GLY A 12 13.83 -2.24 -47.10
N GLU A 13 13.77 -1.95 -45.80
CA GLU A 13 14.94 -1.54 -45.01
C GLU A 13 15.89 -2.71 -44.75
N LYS A 14 17.19 -2.41 -44.66
CA LYS A 14 18.25 -3.42 -44.43
C LYS A 14 18.66 -3.48 -42.97
N VAL A 15 17.74 -3.91 -42.13
CA VAL A 15 17.94 -4.01 -40.68
C VAL A 15 17.96 -5.46 -40.20
N GLY A 16 18.48 -5.68 -39.01
CA GLY A 16 18.53 -7.00 -38.37
C GLY A 16 18.72 -6.88 -36.87
N VAL A 17 18.52 -7.99 -36.16
CA VAL A 17 18.68 -8.06 -34.70
C VAL A 17 19.47 -9.32 -34.33
N VAL A 18 20.36 -9.20 -33.34
CA VAL A 18 21.08 -10.34 -32.76
C VAL A 18 20.56 -10.59 -31.35
N GLY A 19 20.00 -11.79 -31.12
CA GLY A 19 19.61 -12.24 -29.79
C GLY A 19 20.80 -12.81 -29.03
N VAL A 20 21.18 -12.20 -27.91
CA VAL A 20 22.25 -12.72 -27.04
C VAL A 20 21.66 -13.73 -26.07
N HIS A 21 21.86 -15.02 -26.36
CA HIS A 21 21.34 -16.11 -25.52
C HIS A 21 22.30 -16.51 -24.38
N LEU A 22 23.61 -16.47 -24.62
CA LEU A 22 24.65 -16.77 -23.63
C LEU A 22 25.50 -15.52 -23.42
N TYR A 23 25.19 -14.74 -22.38
CA TYR A 23 25.95 -13.52 -22.06
C TYR A 23 27.31 -13.81 -21.43
N ARG A 24 27.41 -14.86 -20.61
CA ARG A 24 28.69 -15.29 -19.99
C ARG A 24 28.82 -16.82 -20.00
N PRO A 25 29.98 -17.37 -20.42
CA PRO A 25 31.13 -16.68 -21.04
C PRO A 25 30.76 -16.06 -22.41
N PHE A 26 31.28 -14.87 -22.72
CA PHE A 26 30.98 -14.15 -23.96
C PHE A 26 31.89 -14.66 -25.10
N ASP A 27 31.33 -15.43 -26.04
CA ASP A 27 32.06 -15.97 -27.18
C ASP A 27 32.11 -14.95 -28.35
N ALA A 28 33.19 -14.17 -28.40
CA ALA A 28 33.41 -13.16 -29.45
C ALA A 28 33.44 -13.76 -30.86
N ALA A 29 33.89 -15.02 -31.02
CA ALA A 29 33.92 -15.69 -32.32
C ALA A 29 32.50 -15.95 -32.83
N ARG A 30 31.66 -16.53 -31.97
CA ARG A 30 30.28 -16.85 -32.31
C ARG A 30 29.44 -15.60 -32.51
N PHE A 31 29.63 -14.58 -31.66
CA PHE A 31 28.95 -13.29 -31.81
C PHE A 31 29.27 -12.64 -33.16
N THR A 32 30.56 -12.50 -33.51
CA THR A 32 30.95 -11.87 -34.78
C THR A 32 30.54 -12.69 -36.00
N ALA A 33 30.51 -14.02 -35.91
CA ALA A 33 29.99 -14.89 -36.96
C ALA A 33 28.48 -14.76 -37.18
N ALA A 34 27.72 -14.34 -36.16
CA ALA A 34 26.28 -14.09 -36.28
C ALA A 34 25.95 -12.75 -36.96
N LEU A 35 26.91 -11.84 -37.08
CA LEU A 35 26.74 -10.56 -37.76
C LEU A 35 26.97 -10.74 -39.27
N PRO A 36 25.99 -10.40 -40.14
CA PRO A 36 26.20 -10.43 -41.58
C PRO A 36 27.41 -9.59 -42.01
N GLU A 37 28.09 -10.00 -43.09
CA GLU A 37 29.24 -9.26 -43.61
C GLU A 37 28.88 -7.83 -44.01
N THR A 38 27.63 -7.63 -44.45
CA THR A 38 27.03 -6.37 -44.90
C THR A 38 26.68 -5.39 -43.78
N VAL A 39 26.82 -5.77 -42.51
CA VAL A 39 26.61 -4.86 -41.38
C VAL A 39 27.58 -3.68 -41.51
N THR A 40 27.08 -2.46 -41.29
CA THR A 40 27.89 -1.22 -41.35
C THR A 40 27.88 -0.41 -40.05
N ALA A 41 26.92 -0.66 -39.16
CA ALA A 41 26.79 -0.02 -37.86
C ALA A 41 26.03 -0.96 -36.90
N VAL A 42 26.24 -0.82 -35.60
CA VAL A 42 25.60 -1.64 -34.56
C VAL A 42 25.10 -0.74 -33.42
N ALA A 43 23.84 -0.90 -33.04
CA ALA A 43 23.30 -0.36 -31.79
C ALA A 43 23.19 -1.48 -30.76
N VAL A 44 23.75 -1.28 -29.57
CA VAL A 44 23.67 -2.24 -28.46
C VAL A 44 22.71 -1.70 -27.42
N LEU A 45 21.73 -2.51 -27.02
CA LEU A 45 20.71 -2.13 -26.05
C LEU A 45 20.91 -2.85 -24.73
N ASP A 46 21.14 -2.09 -23.67
CA ASP A 46 21.34 -2.58 -22.31
C ASP A 46 20.11 -2.27 -21.45
N ARG A 47 19.62 -3.28 -20.74
CA ARG A 47 18.52 -3.15 -19.78
C ARG A 47 19.05 -2.92 -18.36
N THR A 48 20.03 -2.02 -18.25
CA THR A 48 20.67 -1.63 -16.97
C THR A 48 21.19 -0.19 -17.07
N LYS A 49 21.64 0.37 -15.94
CA LYS A 49 22.34 1.65 -15.85
C LYS A 49 23.47 1.50 -14.85
N GLU A 50 24.69 1.80 -15.28
CA GLU A 50 25.89 1.84 -14.43
C GLU A 50 26.39 3.28 -14.33
N PRO A 51 25.96 4.06 -13.31
CA PRO A 51 26.35 5.46 -13.19
C PRO A 51 27.87 5.65 -13.16
N GLY A 52 28.40 6.57 -13.97
CA GLY A 52 29.83 6.87 -14.05
C GLY A 52 30.65 5.91 -14.93
N SER A 53 30.08 4.81 -15.41
CA SER A 53 30.76 3.89 -16.33
C SER A 53 31.01 4.53 -17.70
N THR A 54 32.00 4.01 -18.44
CA THR A 54 32.25 4.41 -19.84
C THR A 54 31.21 3.89 -20.82
N GLY A 55 30.36 2.94 -20.41
CA GLY A 55 29.29 2.32 -21.18
C GLY A 55 28.72 1.12 -20.43
N GLU A 56 27.51 0.71 -20.80
CA GLU A 56 26.85 -0.42 -20.17
C GLU A 56 27.50 -1.78 -20.54
N PRO A 57 27.25 -2.85 -19.75
CA PRO A 57 28.02 -4.09 -19.84
C PRO A 57 28.01 -4.76 -21.23
N LEU A 58 26.83 -4.94 -21.83
CA LEU A 58 26.75 -5.60 -23.14
C LEU A 58 27.37 -4.72 -24.23
N PHE A 59 27.15 -3.41 -24.16
CA PHE A 59 27.83 -2.46 -25.04
C PHE A 59 29.35 -2.62 -24.99
N LEU A 60 29.95 -2.70 -23.79
CA LEU A 60 31.41 -2.82 -23.65
C LEU A 60 31.95 -4.15 -24.21
N ASP A 61 31.24 -5.26 -24.00
CA ASP A 61 31.64 -6.56 -24.57
C ASP A 61 31.57 -6.58 -26.09
N VAL A 62 30.53 -5.98 -26.67
CA VAL A 62 30.36 -5.89 -28.12
C VAL A 62 31.47 -5.03 -28.72
N VAL A 63 31.81 -3.90 -28.09
CA VAL A 63 32.94 -3.07 -28.53
C VAL A 63 34.25 -3.86 -28.48
N ALA A 64 34.53 -4.59 -27.40
CA ALA A 64 35.75 -5.39 -27.28
C ALA A 64 35.80 -6.51 -28.34
N ALA A 65 34.71 -7.26 -28.53
CA ALA A 65 34.64 -8.33 -29.50
C ALA A 65 34.80 -7.83 -30.94
N LEU A 66 34.19 -6.69 -31.28
CA LEU A 66 34.35 -6.05 -32.59
C LEU A 66 35.75 -5.48 -32.77
N ALA A 67 36.35 -4.87 -31.75
CA ALA A 67 37.73 -4.38 -31.83
C ALA A 67 38.72 -5.52 -32.11
N GLU A 68 38.53 -6.70 -31.51
CA GLU A 68 39.38 -7.88 -31.73
C GLU A 68 39.18 -8.49 -33.13
N ARG A 69 37.94 -8.61 -33.61
CA ARG A 69 37.61 -9.48 -34.75
C ARG A 69 37.04 -8.78 -35.98
N ARG A 70 36.47 -7.58 -35.84
CA ARG A 70 35.95 -6.74 -36.93
C ARG A 70 36.25 -5.25 -36.66
N PRO A 71 37.52 -4.83 -36.57
CA PRO A 71 37.91 -3.47 -36.15
C PRO A 71 37.31 -2.36 -37.02
N GLN A 72 36.98 -2.65 -38.28
CA GLN A 72 36.27 -1.73 -39.18
C GLN A 72 34.86 -1.37 -38.71
N LEU A 73 34.21 -2.22 -37.91
CA LEU A 73 32.89 -1.95 -37.31
C LEU A 73 32.97 -1.30 -35.93
N ALA A 74 34.11 -1.45 -35.23
CA ALA A 74 34.25 -0.97 -33.85
C ALA A 74 34.03 0.55 -33.71
N GLY A 75 34.34 1.33 -34.76
CA GLY A 75 34.11 2.78 -34.80
C GLY A 75 32.66 3.22 -35.04
N ARG A 76 31.74 2.30 -35.33
CA ARG A 76 30.31 2.58 -35.59
C ARG A 76 29.38 1.76 -34.70
N VAL A 77 29.75 1.69 -33.42
CA VAL A 77 28.94 1.06 -32.36
C VAL A 77 28.39 2.14 -31.44
N VAL A 78 27.07 2.14 -31.21
CA VAL A 78 26.39 3.03 -30.26
C VAL A 78 25.74 2.21 -29.15
N GLY A 79 25.61 2.81 -27.95
CA GLY A 79 24.99 2.15 -26.79
C GLY A 79 23.72 2.85 -26.35
N GLY A 80 22.65 2.10 -26.13
CA GLY A 80 21.36 2.59 -25.70
C GLY A 80 20.89 1.90 -24.43
N ARG A 81 20.22 2.63 -23.54
CA ARG A 81 19.49 2.05 -22.40
C ARG A 81 18.00 2.01 -22.66
N TYR A 82 17.35 0.94 -22.24
CA TYR A 82 15.90 0.78 -22.39
C TYR A 82 15.30 -0.04 -21.23
N GLY A 83 13.99 0.05 -21.04
CA GLY A 83 13.23 -0.94 -20.28
C GLY A 83 13.57 -1.09 -18.79
N LEU A 84 14.25 -0.12 -18.17
CA LEU A 84 14.59 -0.14 -16.74
C LEU A 84 13.31 -0.24 -15.91
N SER A 85 13.31 -1.08 -14.87
CA SER A 85 12.16 -1.28 -13.98
C SER A 85 10.85 -1.53 -14.73
N SER A 86 10.91 -2.37 -15.78
CA SER A 86 9.77 -2.70 -16.65
C SER A 86 9.18 -1.54 -17.47
N LYS A 87 9.93 -0.45 -17.67
CA LYS A 87 9.55 0.59 -18.65
C LYS A 87 9.23 -0.04 -20.00
N GLU A 88 8.21 0.50 -20.66
CA GLU A 88 7.73 -0.02 -21.94
C GLU A 88 8.83 0.00 -23.01
N PHE A 89 8.82 -1.00 -23.89
CA PHE A 89 9.67 -1.03 -25.08
C PHE A 89 8.91 -1.57 -26.28
N THR A 90 8.33 -0.65 -27.05
CA THR A 90 7.42 -0.95 -28.16
C THR A 90 8.16 -1.12 -29.49
N PRO A 91 7.52 -1.68 -30.54
CA PRO A 91 8.11 -1.70 -31.88
C PRO A 91 8.48 -0.31 -32.41
N PRO A 92 7.66 0.76 -32.27
CA PRO A 92 8.08 2.13 -32.58
C PRO A 92 9.35 2.60 -31.87
N MET A 93 9.49 2.30 -30.58
CA MET A 93 10.72 2.61 -29.84
C MET A 93 11.93 1.86 -30.43
N ALA A 94 11.78 0.59 -30.79
CA ALA A 94 12.84 -0.15 -31.47
C ALA A 94 13.16 0.42 -32.87
N MET A 95 12.17 0.92 -33.61
CA MET A 95 12.37 1.60 -34.90
C MET A 95 13.18 2.89 -34.73
N SER A 96 12.92 3.69 -33.68
CA SER A 96 13.70 4.91 -33.39
C SER A 96 15.19 4.64 -33.18
N VAL A 97 15.54 3.47 -32.63
CA VAL A 97 16.94 3.05 -32.48
C VAL A 97 17.59 2.82 -33.84
N PHE A 98 16.87 2.23 -34.79
CA PHE A 98 17.36 2.06 -36.16
C PHE A 98 17.48 3.41 -36.89
N ASP A 99 16.52 4.31 -36.72
CA ASP A 99 16.59 5.65 -37.29
C ASP A 99 17.81 6.42 -36.77
N GLU A 100 18.06 6.36 -35.46
CA GLU A 100 19.24 6.96 -34.84
C GLU A 100 20.52 6.36 -35.43
N LEU A 101 20.59 5.03 -35.57
CA LEU A 101 21.74 4.32 -36.15
C LEU A 101 21.99 4.68 -37.62
N ALA A 102 20.94 5.05 -38.37
CA ALA A 102 21.01 5.45 -39.77
C ALA A 102 21.51 6.89 -39.97
N ARG A 103 21.56 7.71 -38.91
CA ARG A 103 22.07 9.08 -38.99
C ARG A 103 23.56 9.10 -39.40
N PRO A 104 24.01 10.17 -40.09
CA PRO A 104 25.43 10.35 -40.40
C PRO A 104 26.30 10.36 -39.14
N GLU A 105 25.81 11.00 -38.08
CA GLU A 105 26.46 11.10 -36.77
C GLU A 105 25.46 10.66 -35.68
N PRO A 106 25.38 9.34 -35.40
CA PRO A 106 24.51 8.83 -34.36
C PRO A 106 25.07 9.19 -32.98
N ARG A 107 24.18 9.44 -32.03
CA ARG A 107 24.49 9.62 -30.60
C ARG A 107 25.23 8.38 -30.10
N ARG A 108 26.41 8.57 -29.50
CA ARG A 108 27.19 7.48 -28.91
C ARG A 108 26.46 6.76 -27.77
N ARG A 109 25.65 7.53 -27.04
CA ARG A 109 24.85 7.09 -25.89
C ARG A 109 23.46 7.66 -26.03
N PHE A 110 22.45 6.84 -25.77
CA PHE A 110 21.06 7.29 -25.76
C PHE A 110 20.21 6.51 -24.75
N THR A 111 19.01 6.99 -24.52
CA THR A 111 17.93 6.29 -23.82
C THR A 111 16.72 6.20 -24.74
N VAL A 112 15.85 5.21 -24.54
CA VAL A 112 14.59 5.11 -25.30
C VAL A 112 13.44 4.73 -24.37
N GLY A 113 12.27 5.31 -24.61
CA GLY A 113 11.06 5.12 -23.81
C GLY A 113 10.86 6.15 -22.69
N ILE A 114 11.71 7.18 -22.56
CA ILE A 114 11.55 8.29 -21.60
C ILE A 114 11.72 9.64 -22.31
N VAL A 115 11.26 10.72 -21.67
CA VAL A 115 11.60 12.09 -22.06
C VAL A 115 12.71 12.58 -21.14
N ASP A 116 13.94 12.60 -21.65
CA ASP A 116 15.11 13.12 -20.93
C ASP A 116 15.40 14.55 -21.36
N ASP A 117 14.79 15.51 -20.68
CA ASP A 117 14.95 16.95 -20.90
C ASP A 117 16.09 17.56 -20.07
N VAL A 118 16.87 16.74 -19.36
CA VAL A 118 18.00 17.18 -18.52
C VAL A 118 19.33 16.88 -19.21
N THR A 119 19.55 15.62 -19.60
CA THR A 119 20.78 15.21 -20.30
C THR A 119 20.58 15.04 -21.80
N HIS A 120 19.34 15.20 -22.27
CA HIS A 120 18.97 15.16 -23.68
C HIS A 120 19.41 13.88 -24.39
N LEU A 121 19.47 12.74 -23.69
CA LEU A 121 19.90 11.46 -24.25
C LEU A 121 18.74 10.65 -24.87
N SER A 122 17.48 11.01 -24.60
CA SER A 122 16.33 10.26 -25.10
C SER A 122 16.19 10.38 -26.62
N LEU A 123 15.78 9.29 -27.26
CA LEU A 123 15.30 9.26 -28.63
C LEU A 123 13.79 9.54 -28.67
N ASP A 124 13.36 10.28 -29.69
CA ASP A 124 11.94 10.47 -29.99
C ASP A 124 11.41 9.26 -30.77
N TRP A 125 10.14 8.91 -30.58
CA TRP A 125 9.45 7.88 -31.35
C TRP A 125 8.03 8.31 -31.70
N ASP A 126 7.51 7.76 -32.79
CA ASP A 126 6.13 7.95 -33.21
C ASP A 126 5.34 6.65 -33.01
N ASP A 127 4.43 6.70 -32.04
CA ASP A 127 3.61 5.57 -31.65
C ASP A 127 2.70 5.03 -32.78
N GLU A 128 2.37 5.85 -33.79
CA GLU A 128 1.49 5.48 -34.91
C GLU A 128 2.21 4.71 -36.03
N ARG A 129 3.56 4.70 -36.04
CA ARG A 129 4.37 4.07 -37.10
C ARG A 129 4.15 2.56 -37.22
N TRP A 130 3.65 1.92 -36.17
CA TRP A 130 3.37 0.49 -36.17
C TRP A 130 2.15 0.16 -35.34
N ASN A 131 1.25 -0.64 -35.94
CA ASN A 131 0.12 -1.25 -35.28
C ASN A 131 0.19 -2.77 -35.43
N GLU A 132 -0.34 -3.45 -34.42
CA GLU A 132 -0.43 -4.91 -34.44
C GLU A 132 -1.42 -5.36 -35.54
N PRO A 133 -1.16 -6.44 -36.27
CA PRO A 133 -2.04 -6.89 -37.34
C PRO A 133 -3.45 -7.28 -36.86
N ASP A 134 -4.47 -7.04 -37.68
CA ASP A 134 -5.89 -7.26 -37.33
C ASP A 134 -6.30 -8.73 -37.19
N ASP A 135 -5.44 -9.67 -37.56
CA ASP A 135 -5.63 -11.11 -37.29
C ASP A 135 -5.40 -11.49 -35.82
N VAL A 136 -5.00 -10.51 -34.97
CA VAL A 136 -4.84 -10.68 -33.53
C VAL A 136 -5.96 -9.92 -32.79
N VAL A 137 -6.76 -10.64 -32.02
CA VAL A 137 -7.72 -10.05 -31.09
C VAL A 137 -6.95 -9.45 -29.92
N ARG A 138 -7.19 -8.16 -29.64
CA ARG A 138 -6.51 -7.36 -28.63
C ARG A 138 -7.53 -6.89 -27.60
N ALA A 139 -7.62 -7.56 -26.46
CA ALA A 139 -8.62 -7.28 -25.44
C ALA A 139 -7.99 -6.66 -24.18
N VAL A 140 -8.55 -5.54 -23.72
CA VAL A 140 -8.11 -4.85 -22.50
C VAL A 140 -9.24 -4.77 -21.49
N PHE A 141 -8.97 -5.11 -20.24
CA PHE A 141 -9.97 -5.15 -19.16
C PHE A 141 -9.52 -4.32 -17.98
N TYR A 142 -10.35 -3.35 -17.60
CA TYR A 142 -10.18 -2.52 -16.41
C TYR A 142 -11.08 -3.04 -15.30
N GLY A 143 -10.49 -3.39 -14.17
CA GLY A 143 -11.20 -3.86 -12.98
C GLY A 143 -10.60 -3.30 -11.70
N LEU A 144 -11.19 -3.65 -10.55
CA LEU A 144 -10.69 -3.30 -9.22
C LEU A 144 -10.03 -4.49 -8.52
N GLY A 145 -9.05 -4.22 -7.67
CA GLY A 145 -8.42 -5.22 -6.83
C GLY A 145 -9.46 -6.00 -6.03
N SER A 146 -9.43 -7.33 -6.16
CA SER A 146 -10.35 -8.30 -5.53
C SER A 146 -11.76 -8.41 -6.13
N ASP A 147 -12.05 -7.79 -7.28
CA ASP A 147 -13.34 -7.96 -7.99
C ASP A 147 -13.45 -9.29 -8.79
N GLY A 148 -12.33 -10.00 -8.97
CA GLY A 148 -12.23 -11.26 -9.70
C GLY A 148 -11.88 -11.14 -11.19
N THR A 149 -11.69 -9.95 -11.74
CA THR A 149 -11.39 -9.66 -13.16
C THR A 149 -10.13 -10.38 -13.64
N VAL A 150 -9.02 -10.20 -12.94
CA VAL A 150 -7.73 -10.86 -13.28
C VAL A 150 -7.87 -12.38 -13.25
N GLY A 151 -8.60 -12.92 -12.28
CA GLY A 151 -8.84 -14.36 -12.16
C GLY A 151 -9.65 -14.91 -13.34
N ALA A 152 -10.71 -14.20 -13.72
CA ALA A 152 -11.52 -14.52 -14.90
C ALA A 152 -10.67 -14.45 -16.18
N ASN A 153 -9.87 -13.41 -16.36
CA ASN A 153 -9.02 -13.25 -17.54
C ASN A 153 -7.94 -14.34 -17.66
N LYS A 154 -7.29 -14.73 -16.54
CA LYS A 154 -6.38 -15.89 -16.53
C LYS A 154 -7.10 -17.18 -16.94
N ASN A 155 -8.36 -17.35 -16.54
CA ASN A 155 -9.16 -18.49 -16.94
C ASN A 155 -9.54 -18.41 -18.44
N SER A 156 -9.95 -17.23 -18.92
CA SER A 156 -10.27 -17.02 -20.34
C SER A 156 -9.08 -17.34 -21.25
N VAL A 157 -7.85 -16.93 -20.88
CA VAL A 157 -6.62 -17.30 -21.61
C VAL A 157 -6.43 -18.81 -21.69
N LYS A 158 -6.66 -19.54 -20.59
CA LYS A 158 -6.57 -21.01 -20.57
C LYS A 158 -7.65 -21.65 -21.43
N ILE A 159 -8.91 -21.23 -21.28
CA ILE A 159 -10.04 -21.75 -22.05
C ILE A 159 -9.77 -21.60 -23.55
N ILE A 160 -9.34 -20.40 -24.00
CA ILE A 160 -9.07 -20.15 -25.42
C ILE A 160 -7.85 -20.95 -25.89
N GLY A 161 -6.76 -20.97 -25.11
CA GLY A 161 -5.56 -21.74 -25.47
C GLY A 161 -5.77 -23.26 -25.50
N ASP A 162 -6.65 -23.79 -24.67
CA ASP A 162 -6.94 -25.23 -24.59
C ASP A 162 -7.98 -25.69 -25.63
N LEU A 163 -8.92 -24.81 -26.01
CA LEU A 163 -10.06 -25.17 -26.88
C LEU A 163 -9.95 -24.66 -28.31
N THR A 164 -8.94 -23.84 -28.63
CA THR A 164 -8.74 -23.27 -29.98
C THR A 164 -7.31 -23.50 -30.47
N PRO A 165 -7.06 -23.48 -31.79
CA PRO A 165 -5.70 -23.50 -32.33
C PRO A 165 -4.96 -22.16 -32.16
N HIS A 166 -5.59 -21.14 -31.56
CA HIS A 166 -4.99 -19.83 -31.39
C HIS A 166 -3.89 -19.85 -30.33
N SER A 167 -2.82 -19.10 -30.57
CA SER A 167 -1.92 -18.67 -29.51
C SER A 167 -2.64 -17.69 -28.60
N ALA A 168 -2.44 -17.82 -27.28
CA ALA A 168 -3.05 -16.98 -26.27
C ALA A 168 -1.97 -16.36 -25.37
N GLN A 169 -2.06 -15.06 -25.12
CA GLN A 169 -1.18 -14.31 -24.23
C GLN A 169 -2.01 -13.54 -23.21
N GLY A 170 -1.54 -13.47 -21.96
CA GLY A 170 -2.11 -12.60 -20.93
C GLY A 170 -1.03 -11.91 -20.13
N TYR A 171 -1.09 -10.57 -20.08
CA TYR A 171 -0.28 -9.73 -19.23
C TYR A 171 -1.18 -8.91 -18.29
N PHE A 172 -0.76 -8.72 -17.05
CA PHE A 172 -1.60 -8.11 -16.01
C PHE A 172 -0.82 -7.00 -15.31
N VAL A 173 -1.33 -5.78 -15.41
CA VAL A 173 -0.83 -4.61 -14.70
C VAL A 173 -1.62 -4.51 -13.40
N TYR A 174 -0.89 -4.51 -12.28
CA TYR A 174 -1.44 -4.33 -10.96
C TYR A 174 -0.97 -3.00 -10.40
N ASP A 175 -1.84 -2.35 -9.65
CA ASP A 175 -1.44 -1.27 -8.76
C ASP A 175 -0.88 -1.87 -7.44
N SER A 176 0.10 -1.17 -6.90
CA SER A 176 0.70 -1.37 -5.58
C SER A 176 -0.30 -1.32 -4.42
N LYS A 177 -1.36 -0.52 -4.54
CA LYS A 177 -2.39 -0.36 -3.51
C LYS A 177 -3.14 -1.66 -3.32
N LYS A 178 -3.41 -2.02 -2.07
CA LYS A 178 -3.96 -3.35 -1.74
C LYS A 178 -5.49 -3.40 -1.70
N SER A 179 -6.17 -2.26 -1.61
CA SER A 179 -7.64 -2.16 -1.66
C SER A 179 -8.05 -1.15 -2.72
N GLY A 180 -9.18 -1.38 -3.40
CA GLY A 180 -9.78 -0.43 -4.35
C GLY A 180 -8.83 0.06 -5.45
N SER A 181 -7.85 -0.76 -5.79
CA SER A 181 -6.77 -0.42 -6.72
C SER A 181 -7.12 -0.87 -8.13
N MET A 182 -6.70 -0.13 -9.14
CA MET A 182 -7.01 -0.48 -10.52
C MET A 182 -6.16 -1.68 -10.97
N THR A 183 -6.78 -2.58 -11.73
CA THR A 183 -6.07 -3.65 -12.45
C THR A 183 -6.39 -3.55 -13.93
N VAL A 184 -5.37 -3.72 -14.77
CA VAL A 184 -5.52 -3.70 -16.23
C VAL A 184 -4.99 -5.01 -16.80
N SER A 185 -5.87 -5.78 -17.45
CA SER A 185 -5.48 -7.03 -18.11
C SER A 185 -5.37 -6.81 -19.60
N HIS A 186 -4.24 -7.22 -20.20
CA HIS A 186 -3.99 -7.17 -21.63
C HIS A 186 -3.94 -8.60 -22.17
N LEU A 187 -4.90 -8.96 -23.01
CA LEU A 187 -5.02 -10.29 -23.60
C LEU A 187 -4.87 -10.21 -25.11
N ARG A 188 -4.12 -11.16 -25.67
CA ARG A 188 -3.99 -11.33 -27.13
C ARG A 188 -4.35 -12.76 -27.52
N PHE A 189 -5.07 -12.89 -28.63
CA PHE A 189 -5.42 -14.18 -29.23
C PHE A 189 -5.23 -14.10 -30.75
N GLY A 190 -4.55 -15.07 -31.34
CA GLY A 190 -4.34 -15.06 -32.79
C GLY A 190 -3.84 -16.39 -33.35
N PRO A 191 -3.90 -16.57 -34.67
CA PRO A 191 -3.52 -17.83 -35.33
C PRO A 191 -2.01 -18.09 -35.35
N ARG A 192 -1.19 -17.09 -35.04
CA ARG A 192 0.27 -17.14 -35.06
C ARG A 192 0.85 -17.00 -33.65
N PRO A 193 2.07 -17.51 -33.40
CA PRO A 193 2.77 -17.24 -32.14
C PRO A 193 2.84 -15.73 -31.86
N ILE A 194 2.41 -15.34 -30.65
CA ILE A 194 2.38 -13.94 -30.22
C ILE A 194 3.76 -13.56 -29.67
N THR A 195 4.44 -12.64 -30.34
CA THR A 195 5.77 -12.14 -29.96
C THR A 195 5.76 -10.77 -29.28
N SER A 196 4.59 -10.12 -29.21
CA SER A 196 4.41 -8.77 -28.70
C SER A 196 4.55 -8.75 -27.17
N THR A 197 5.76 -8.47 -26.70
CA THR A 197 6.13 -8.35 -25.27
C THR A 197 5.96 -6.93 -24.74
N HIS A 198 4.89 -6.26 -25.18
CA HIS A 198 4.55 -4.88 -24.81
C HIS A 198 3.03 -4.75 -24.57
N LEU A 199 2.61 -3.69 -23.89
CA LEU A 199 1.19 -3.41 -23.62
C LEU A 199 0.39 -3.17 -24.91
N ILE A 200 -0.92 -3.43 -24.85
CA ILE A 200 -1.86 -3.14 -25.95
C ILE A 200 -2.16 -1.64 -25.92
N ARG A 201 -1.92 -0.97 -27.06
CA ARG A 201 -2.22 0.46 -27.26
C ARG A 201 -3.46 0.70 -28.11
N GLN A 202 -3.80 -0.26 -28.99
CA GLN A 202 -4.99 -0.24 -29.85
C GLN A 202 -5.75 -1.55 -29.68
N ALA A 203 -6.70 -1.56 -28.75
CA ALA A 203 -7.52 -2.71 -28.40
C ALA A 203 -8.73 -2.81 -29.34
N SER A 204 -9.00 -4.01 -29.86
CA SER A 204 -10.22 -4.32 -30.59
C SER A 204 -11.41 -4.57 -29.64
N PHE A 205 -11.12 -4.84 -28.36
CA PHE A 205 -12.11 -5.03 -27.31
C PHE A 205 -11.66 -4.34 -26.01
N VAL A 206 -12.53 -3.54 -25.39
CA VAL A 206 -12.26 -2.90 -24.10
C VAL A 206 -13.40 -3.17 -23.12
N ALA A 207 -13.09 -3.60 -21.89
CA ALA A 207 -14.10 -3.76 -20.84
C ALA A 207 -13.77 -2.91 -19.61
N CYS A 208 -14.79 -2.22 -19.08
CA CYS A 208 -14.75 -1.51 -17.81
C CYS A 208 -15.69 -2.19 -16.82
N HIS A 209 -15.12 -2.90 -15.85
CA HIS A 209 -15.87 -3.71 -14.90
C HIS A 209 -16.40 -2.91 -13.71
N HIS A 210 -16.05 -1.62 -13.59
CA HIS A 210 -16.49 -0.75 -12.51
C HIS A 210 -16.74 0.69 -13.00
N ALA A 211 -17.99 1.15 -12.92
CA ALA A 211 -18.42 2.46 -13.43
C ALA A 211 -17.53 3.63 -12.98
N GLY A 212 -17.19 3.70 -11.69
CA GLY A 212 -16.38 4.80 -11.13
C GLY A 212 -14.94 4.91 -11.65
N LEU A 213 -14.45 3.98 -12.48
CA LEU A 213 -13.17 4.14 -13.18
C LEU A 213 -13.27 5.12 -14.35
N LEU A 214 -14.45 5.23 -14.97
CA LEU A 214 -14.70 6.17 -16.08
C LEU A 214 -14.53 7.63 -15.64
N ASP A 215 -14.82 7.90 -14.37
CA ASP A 215 -14.64 9.19 -13.70
C ASP A 215 -13.19 9.46 -13.25
N ARG A 216 -12.23 8.55 -13.47
CA ARG A 216 -10.88 8.69 -12.91
C ARG A 216 -9.77 8.57 -13.92
N VAL A 217 -9.92 7.66 -14.87
CA VAL A 217 -8.86 7.33 -15.83
C VAL A 217 -9.42 7.25 -17.23
N ASP A 218 -8.56 7.43 -18.21
CA ASP A 218 -8.92 7.27 -19.61
C ASP A 218 -8.98 5.79 -20.02
N VAL A 219 -10.10 5.16 -19.69
CA VAL A 219 -10.37 3.74 -20.01
C VAL A 219 -10.43 3.50 -21.51
N LEU A 220 -11.01 4.44 -22.28
CA LEU A 220 -11.25 4.26 -23.72
C LEU A 220 -10.08 4.77 -24.58
N GLY A 221 -9.06 5.40 -23.98
CA GLY A 221 -7.84 5.84 -24.66
C GLY A 221 -7.20 4.72 -25.49
N VAL A 222 -7.16 3.49 -24.95
CA VAL A 222 -6.61 2.31 -25.62
C VAL A 222 -7.52 1.69 -26.69
N ALA A 223 -8.79 2.11 -26.80
CA ALA A 223 -9.72 1.55 -27.79
C ALA A 223 -9.33 1.96 -29.20
N ALA A 224 -9.25 1.00 -30.12
CA ALA A 224 -9.12 1.27 -31.55
C ALA A 224 -10.45 1.82 -32.13
N PRO A 225 -10.41 2.54 -33.27
CA PRO A 225 -11.63 2.89 -33.99
C PRO A 225 -12.48 1.65 -34.33
N GLY A 226 -13.79 1.72 -34.05
CA GLY A 226 -14.73 0.62 -34.25
C GLY A 226 -14.65 -0.51 -33.22
N ALA A 227 -13.86 -0.37 -32.15
CA ALA A 227 -13.73 -1.41 -31.13
C ALA A 227 -15.04 -1.67 -30.37
N THR A 228 -15.20 -2.91 -29.92
CA THR A 228 -16.30 -3.31 -29.03
C THR A 228 -15.97 -2.93 -27.59
N VAL A 229 -16.91 -2.29 -26.91
CA VAL A 229 -16.75 -1.83 -25.52
C VAL A 229 -17.82 -2.47 -24.62
N LEU A 230 -17.41 -3.02 -23.48
CA LEU A 230 -18.31 -3.54 -22.45
C LEU A 230 -18.21 -2.69 -21.18
N LEU A 231 -19.31 -2.08 -20.74
CA LEU A 231 -19.38 -1.27 -19.52
C LEU A 231 -20.30 -1.92 -18.49
N ASN A 232 -19.79 -2.12 -17.27
CA ASN A 232 -20.61 -2.52 -16.11
C ASN A 232 -21.16 -1.28 -15.40
N LEU A 233 -22.46 -1.00 -15.58
CA LEU A 233 -23.13 0.20 -15.07
C LEU A 233 -24.36 -0.17 -14.24
N PRO A 234 -24.57 0.47 -13.06
CA PRO A 234 -25.74 0.22 -12.21
C PRO A 234 -26.97 1.00 -12.69
N HIS A 235 -27.15 1.14 -14.01
CA HIS A 235 -28.19 1.96 -14.62
C HIS A 235 -28.91 1.19 -15.73
N PRO A 236 -30.21 1.46 -15.97
CA PRO A 236 -30.91 0.92 -17.12
C PRO A 236 -30.21 1.30 -18.44
N PRO A 237 -30.20 0.42 -19.46
CA PRO A 237 -29.52 0.69 -20.74
C PRO A 237 -29.97 1.97 -21.43
N ALA A 238 -31.25 2.36 -21.28
CA ALA A 238 -31.80 3.58 -21.87
C ALA A 238 -31.23 4.86 -21.26
N ASP A 239 -30.79 4.81 -19.99
CA ASP A 239 -30.28 5.97 -19.25
C ASP A 239 -28.75 5.98 -19.17
N ALA A 240 -28.10 4.85 -19.48
CA ALA A 240 -26.66 4.64 -19.34
C ALA A 240 -25.81 5.75 -19.99
N TRP A 241 -26.19 6.21 -21.18
CA TRP A 241 -25.48 7.28 -21.91
C TRP A 241 -25.33 8.57 -21.09
N ARG A 242 -26.38 8.98 -20.36
CA ARG A 242 -26.40 10.24 -19.61
C ARG A 242 -25.53 10.21 -18.35
N HIS A 243 -25.12 9.03 -17.90
CA HIS A 243 -24.25 8.85 -16.74
C HIS A 243 -22.77 8.78 -17.11
N LEU A 244 -22.42 8.78 -18.41
CA LEU A 244 -21.03 8.77 -18.84
C LEU A 244 -20.43 10.18 -18.81
N PRO A 245 -19.16 10.34 -18.41
CA PRO A 245 -18.45 11.61 -18.56
C PRO A 245 -18.40 12.07 -20.01
N VAL A 246 -18.39 13.39 -20.23
CA VAL A 246 -18.34 14.00 -21.56
C VAL A 246 -17.13 13.50 -22.36
N GLU A 247 -15.97 13.32 -21.72
CA GLU A 247 -14.77 12.79 -22.38
C GLU A 247 -14.98 11.37 -22.91
N VAL A 248 -15.72 10.53 -22.17
CA VAL A 248 -16.04 9.16 -22.56
C VAL A 248 -17.05 9.16 -23.71
N GLN A 249 -18.09 10.00 -23.62
CA GLN A 249 -19.08 10.18 -24.69
C GLN A 249 -18.40 10.61 -26.01
N GLN A 250 -17.48 11.57 -25.92
CA GLN A 250 -16.75 12.08 -27.08
C GLN A 250 -15.90 10.98 -27.74
N GLN A 251 -15.16 10.20 -26.95
CA GLN A 251 -14.36 9.09 -27.49
C GLN A 251 -15.23 8.00 -28.15
N ILE A 252 -16.41 7.71 -27.61
CA ILE A 252 -17.35 6.76 -28.21
C ILE A 252 -17.77 7.23 -29.61
N LEU A 253 -18.07 8.53 -29.76
CA LEU A 253 -18.48 9.12 -31.04
C LEU A 253 -17.31 9.19 -32.04
N ASP A 254 -16.17 9.74 -31.63
CA ASP A 254 -15.01 9.97 -32.50
C ASP A 254 -14.45 8.65 -33.03
N LYS A 255 -14.35 7.65 -32.16
CA LYS A 255 -13.85 6.31 -32.51
C LYS A 255 -14.94 5.39 -33.04
N ARG A 256 -16.20 5.82 -33.11
CA ARG A 256 -17.35 5.00 -33.56
C ARG A 256 -17.44 3.65 -32.86
N LEU A 257 -17.34 3.65 -31.53
CA LEU A 257 -17.26 2.43 -30.74
C LEU A 257 -18.60 1.69 -30.68
N ASP A 258 -18.55 0.36 -30.66
CA ASP A 258 -19.73 -0.48 -30.45
C ASP A 258 -19.89 -0.81 -28.96
N VAL A 259 -20.73 -0.04 -28.27
CA VAL A 259 -20.80 -0.07 -26.81
C VAL A 259 -21.97 -0.92 -26.31
N TRP A 260 -21.65 -1.81 -25.37
CA TRP A 260 -22.55 -2.72 -24.69
C TRP A 260 -22.52 -2.46 -23.18
N VAL A 261 -23.68 -2.54 -22.54
CA VAL A 261 -23.86 -2.26 -21.11
C VAL A 261 -24.53 -3.43 -20.40
N VAL A 262 -24.13 -3.66 -19.15
CA VAL A 262 -24.73 -4.66 -18.26
C VAL A 262 -24.70 -4.16 -16.82
N ASP A 263 -25.74 -4.45 -16.03
CA ASP A 263 -25.70 -4.30 -14.57
C ASP A 263 -25.32 -5.65 -13.96
N ALA A 264 -24.02 -5.94 -13.95
CA ALA A 264 -23.53 -7.24 -13.49
C ALA A 264 -23.74 -7.44 -11.98
N SER A 265 -23.79 -6.35 -11.21
CA SER A 265 -24.05 -6.38 -9.76
C SER A 265 -25.46 -6.86 -9.47
N ARG A 266 -26.46 -6.34 -10.17
CA ARG A 266 -27.84 -6.82 -10.06
C ARG A 266 -27.96 -8.28 -10.48
N VAL A 267 -27.38 -8.66 -11.62
CA VAL A 267 -27.40 -10.06 -12.11
C VAL A 267 -26.76 -11.02 -11.09
N ALA A 268 -25.62 -10.64 -10.51
CA ALA A 268 -24.95 -11.44 -9.49
C ALA A 268 -25.78 -11.55 -8.20
N SER A 269 -26.39 -10.45 -7.76
CA SER A 269 -27.27 -10.42 -6.58
C SER A 269 -28.49 -11.32 -6.76
N ASP A 270 -29.20 -11.18 -7.89
CA ASP A 270 -30.40 -11.96 -8.21
C ASP A 270 -30.09 -13.46 -8.32
N ALA A 271 -28.89 -13.82 -8.80
CA ALA A 271 -28.38 -15.18 -8.82
C ALA A 271 -27.85 -15.70 -7.46
N GLY A 272 -27.83 -14.87 -6.42
CA GLY A 272 -27.37 -15.23 -5.07
C GLY A 272 -25.84 -15.31 -4.93
N LEU A 273 -25.08 -14.64 -5.80
CA LEU A 273 -23.62 -14.54 -5.77
C LEU A 273 -23.09 -13.33 -4.98
N GLY A 274 -23.99 -12.45 -4.51
CA GLY A 274 -23.63 -11.22 -3.80
C GLY A 274 -22.91 -10.24 -4.73
N SER A 275 -21.78 -9.70 -4.28
CA SER A 275 -20.98 -8.72 -5.05
C SER A 275 -20.05 -9.32 -6.12
N ARG A 276 -20.12 -10.64 -6.39
CA ARG A 276 -19.20 -11.32 -7.33
C ARG A 276 -19.71 -11.24 -8.77
N VAL A 277 -19.22 -10.24 -9.50
CA VAL A 277 -19.61 -9.95 -10.90
C VAL A 277 -18.79 -10.68 -11.97
N ASN A 278 -17.67 -11.29 -11.57
CA ASN A 278 -16.68 -11.86 -12.49
C ASN A 278 -17.25 -12.92 -13.47
N THR A 279 -18.11 -13.82 -13.01
CA THR A 279 -18.73 -14.85 -13.88
C THR A 279 -19.62 -14.22 -14.96
N VAL A 280 -20.39 -13.18 -14.59
CA VAL A 280 -21.29 -12.45 -15.50
C VAL A 280 -20.48 -11.73 -16.58
N LEU A 281 -19.46 -10.97 -16.18
CA LEU A 281 -18.63 -10.18 -17.09
C LEU A 281 -17.75 -11.05 -17.99
N GLN A 282 -17.25 -12.18 -17.48
CA GLN A 282 -16.53 -13.16 -18.29
C GLN A 282 -17.44 -13.73 -19.40
N THR A 283 -18.70 -14.01 -19.07
CA THR A 283 -19.68 -14.51 -20.04
C THR A 283 -19.95 -13.48 -21.15
N CYS A 284 -20.11 -12.22 -20.76
CA CYS A 284 -20.29 -11.12 -21.71
C CYS A 284 -19.09 -10.96 -22.65
N PHE A 285 -17.85 -11.10 -22.15
CA PHE A 285 -16.65 -11.07 -22.98
C PHE A 285 -16.65 -12.17 -24.06
N PHE A 286 -16.94 -13.41 -23.69
CA PHE A 286 -16.95 -14.51 -24.65
C PHE A 286 -18.05 -14.33 -25.71
N TYR A 287 -19.22 -13.83 -25.31
CA TYR A 287 -20.31 -13.55 -26.23
C TYR A 287 -19.95 -12.44 -27.24
N LEU A 288 -19.28 -11.38 -26.79
CA LEU A 288 -18.98 -10.20 -27.62
C LEU A 288 -17.68 -10.30 -28.42
N SER A 289 -16.67 -11.04 -27.93
CA SER A 289 -15.33 -11.04 -28.54
C SER A 289 -15.23 -11.84 -29.83
N GLY A 290 -16.17 -12.76 -30.09
CA GLY A 290 -16.16 -13.63 -31.28
C GLY A 290 -14.99 -14.62 -31.34
N VAL A 291 -14.21 -14.78 -30.27
CA VAL A 291 -13.06 -15.72 -30.22
C VAL A 291 -13.53 -17.18 -30.20
N LEU A 292 -14.73 -17.42 -29.68
CA LEU A 292 -15.43 -18.70 -29.66
C LEU A 292 -16.89 -18.50 -30.08
N GLU A 293 -17.46 -19.52 -30.72
CA GLU A 293 -18.91 -19.55 -30.96
C GLU A 293 -19.70 -19.50 -29.63
N PRO A 294 -20.80 -18.74 -29.54
CA PRO A 294 -21.49 -18.46 -28.27
C PRO A 294 -21.86 -19.70 -27.45
N ASP A 295 -22.44 -20.73 -28.08
CA ASP A 295 -22.85 -21.97 -27.40
C ASP A 295 -21.64 -22.75 -26.86
N ALA A 296 -20.55 -22.81 -27.64
CA ALA A 296 -19.32 -23.45 -27.24
C ALA A 296 -18.65 -22.71 -26.07
N ALA A 297 -18.71 -21.38 -26.07
CA ALA A 297 -18.18 -20.56 -25.00
C ALA A 297 -18.95 -20.72 -23.69
N VAL A 298 -20.29 -20.72 -23.74
CA VAL A 298 -21.14 -20.96 -22.56
C VAL A 298 -20.86 -22.34 -21.96
N ALA A 299 -20.76 -23.37 -22.80
CA ALA A 299 -20.42 -24.72 -22.36
C ALA A 299 -19.03 -24.77 -21.68
N ALA A 300 -18.01 -24.17 -22.31
CA ALA A 300 -16.65 -24.11 -21.77
C ALA A 300 -16.56 -23.39 -20.41
N ILE A 301 -17.29 -22.28 -20.26
CA ILE A 301 -17.37 -21.54 -18.98
C ILE A 301 -18.01 -22.42 -17.91
N LYS A 302 -19.15 -23.07 -18.20
CA LYS A 302 -19.83 -23.96 -17.25
C LYS A 302 -18.93 -25.14 -16.83
N ASP A 303 -18.19 -25.73 -17.76
CA ASP A 303 -17.22 -26.79 -17.46
C ASP A 303 -16.06 -26.31 -16.58
N ALA A 304 -15.52 -25.11 -16.85
CA ALA A 304 -14.47 -24.52 -16.04
C ALA A 304 -14.95 -24.20 -14.61
N ILE A 305 -16.19 -23.72 -14.47
CA ILE A 305 -16.85 -23.50 -13.18
C ILE A 305 -17.02 -24.83 -12.45
N ALA A 306 -17.48 -25.89 -13.12
CA ALA A 306 -17.64 -27.22 -12.51
C ALA A 306 -16.30 -27.76 -11.98
N LYS A 307 -15.22 -27.66 -12.75
CA LYS A 307 -13.87 -28.05 -12.32
C LYS A 307 -13.39 -27.25 -11.11
N SER A 308 -13.65 -25.93 -11.09
CA SER A 308 -13.17 -25.02 -10.04
C SER A 308 -13.99 -25.09 -8.74
N TYR A 309 -15.29 -25.33 -8.84
CA TYR A 309 -16.24 -25.19 -7.73
C TYR A 309 -16.95 -26.48 -7.30
N SER A 310 -16.72 -27.61 -7.96
CA SER A 310 -17.28 -28.93 -7.55
C SER A 310 -17.01 -29.27 -6.09
N LYS A 311 -15.85 -28.87 -5.55
CA LYS A 311 -15.46 -29.08 -4.15
C LYS A 311 -16.11 -28.12 -3.14
N ARG A 312 -16.81 -27.07 -3.59
CA ARG A 312 -17.44 -26.04 -2.74
C ARG A 312 -18.97 -26.22 -2.57
N GLY A 313 -19.53 -27.32 -3.08
CA GLY A 313 -20.93 -27.70 -2.91
C GLY A 313 -21.84 -27.33 -4.09
N GLN A 314 -22.92 -28.11 -4.26
CA GLN A 314 -23.81 -28.05 -5.43
C GLN A 314 -24.57 -26.72 -5.55
N VAL A 315 -24.89 -26.07 -4.43
CA VAL A 315 -25.60 -24.77 -4.40
C VAL A 315 -24.77 -23.66 -5.04
N VAL A 316 -23.47 -23.59 -4.73
CA VAL A 316 -22.56 -22.57 -5.30
C VAL A 316 -22.43 -22.77 -6.82
N LEU A 317 -22.36 -24.02 -7.27
CA LEU A 317 -22.30 -24.37 -8.68
C LEU A 317 -23.56 -23.90 -9.44
N GLN A 318 -24.75 -24.23 -8.93
CA GLN A 318 -26.02 -23.84 -9.57
C GLN A 318 -26.20 -22.32 -9.64
N ARG A 319 -25.81 -21.58 -8.60
CA ARG A 319 -25.84 -20.10 -8.61
C ARG A 319 -24.95 -19.51 -9.71
N ASN A 320 -23.77 -20.08 -9.92
CA ASN A 320 -22.89 -19.63 -11.01
C ASN A 320 -23.49 -19.94 -12.39
N PHE A 321 -24.12 -21.10 -12.57
CA PHE A 321 -24.79 -21.43 -13.84
C PHE A 321 -25.95 -20.49 -14.14
N ALA A 322 -26.78 -20.20 -13.14
CA ALA A 322 -27.86 -19.22 -13.28
C ALA A 322 -27.34 -17.83 -13.68
N ALA A 323 -26.21 -17.40 -13.11
CA ALA A 323 -25.57 -16.13 -13.47
C ALA A 323 -25.06 -16.11 -14.92
N VAL A 324 -24.48 -17.21 -15.42
CA VAL A 324 -24.06 -17.33 -16.83
C VAL A 324 -25.26 -17.19 -17.76
N ASP A 325 -26.36 -17.89 -17.48
CA ASP A 325 -27.55 -17.87 -18.34
C ASP A 325 -28.24 -16.49 -18.32
N ALA A 326 -28.28 -15.82 -17.17
CA ALA A 326 -28.85 -14.49 -17.03
C ALA A 326 -27.97 -13.39 -17.65
N ALA A 327 -26.64 -13.59 -17.72
CA ALA A 327 -25.70 -12.58 -18.19
C ALA A 327 -25.99 -12.13 -19.63
N VAL A 328 -26.19 -13.08 -20.55
CA VAL A 328 -26.42 -12.78 -21.98
C VAL A 328 -27.75 -12.05 -22.17
N ALA A 329 -28.79 -12.42 -21.42
CA ALA A 329 -30.10 -11.77 -21.49
C ALA A 329 -30.09 -10.34 -20.94
N ALA A 330 -29.22 -10.05 -19.96
CA ALA A 330 -29.05 -8.73 -19.35
C ALA A 330 -28.07 -7.82 -20.09
N LEU A 331 -27.43 -8.32 -21.15
CA LEU A 331 -26.47 -7.58 -21.96
C LEU A 331 -27.21 -6.83 -23.07
N HIS A 332 -27.03 -5.51 -23.12
CA HIS A 332 -27.74 -4.66 -24.08
C HIS A 332 -26.78 -3.73 -24.82
N ARG A 333 -27.04 -3.52 -26.11
CA ARG A 333 -26.35 -2.49 -26.88
C ARG A 333 -26.81 -1.12 -26.39
N MET A 334 -25.87 -0.23 -26.09
CA MET A 334 -26.19 1.10 -25.57
C MET A 334 -26.80 1.96 -26.69
N PRO A 335 -27.97 2.59 -26.48
CA PRO A 335 -28.48 3.60 -27.40
C PRO A 335 -27.55 4.82 -27.41
N ILE A 336 -26.89 5.09 -28.54
CA ILE A 336 -26.04 6.26 -28.73
C ILE A 336 -26.86 7.33 -29.48
N PRO A 337 -27.02 8.56 -28.95
CA PRO A 337 -27.75 9.63 -29.62
C PRO A 337 -27.14 10.00 -30.98
N ALA A 338 -27.98 10.34 -31.95
CA ALA A 338 -27.55 10.72 -33.30
C ALA A 338 -27.35 12.25 -33.39
N GLY A 339 -26.15 12.75 -33.12
CA GLY A 339 -25.81 14.16 -33.34
C GLY A 339 -26.37 15.15 -32.31
N ALA A 340 -26.53 16.42 -32.72
CA ALA A 340 -26.75 17.61 -31.89
C ALA A 340 -28.14 17.72 -31.21
N ASP A 341 -28.63 16.63 -30.62
CA ASP A 341 -29.82 16.69 -29.76
C ASP A 341 -29.49 17.49 -28.49
N GLU A 342 -30.25 18.56 -28.23
CA GLU A 342 -30.18 19.31 -26.96
C GLU A 342 -30.44 18.34 -25.79
N GLY A 343 -29.43 18.13 -24.92
CA GLY A 343 -29.49 17.16 -23.81
C GLY A 343 -28.80 15.81 -24.07
N ALA A 344 -28.06 15.65 -25.19
CA ALA A 344 -27.24 14.47 -25.46
C ALA A 344 -25.95 14.42 -24.62
N ALA A 345 -25.31 15.56 -24.32
CA ALA A 345 -24.15 15.58 -23.45
C ALA A 345 -24.58 15.47 -21.98
N SER A 346 -23.88 14.65 -21.17
CA SER A 346 -24.21 14.49 -19.75
C SER A 346 -24.01 15.77 -18.93
N GLY A 347 -23.18 16.70 -19.42
CA GLY A 347 -22.73 17.89 -18.69
C GLY A 347 -21.77 17.57 -17.52
N HIS A 348 -21.48 16.28 -17.30
CA HIS A 348 -20.60 15.76 -16.28
C HIS A 348 -19.22 15.50 -16.88
N HIS A 349 -18.19 16.17 -16.38
CA HIS A 349 -16.80 15.98 -16.79
C HIS A 349 -16.07 15.08 -15.80
N ARG A 350 -15.05 14.37 -16.28
CA ARG A 350 -14.14 13.66 -15.40
C ARG A 350 -13.55 14.63 -14.36
N PRO A 351 -13.71 14.37 -13.05
CA PRO A 351 -13.07 15.18 -12.02
C PRO A 351 -11.54 15.20 -12.15
N ALA A 352 -10.92 16.29 -11.71
CA ALA A 352 -9.47 16.34 -11.56
C ALA A 352 -9.01 15.27 -10.55
N ALA A 353 -7.86 14.64 -10.79
CA ALA A 353 -7.35 13.59 -9.91
C ALA A 353 -6.96 14.08 -8.52
N VAL A 354 -6.63 15.36 -8.39
CA VAL A 354 -6.38 16.04 -7.12
C VAL A 354 -7.10 17.40 -7.11
N PRO A 355 -7.49 17.93 -5.94
CA PRO A 355 -8.11 19.24 -5.83
C PRO A 355 -7.19 20.40 -6.28
N PRO A 356 -7.75 21.54 -6.76
CA PRO A 356 -6.98 22.71 -7.19
C PRO A 356 -6.06 23.33 -6.12
N GLU A 357 -6.39 23.14 -4.85
CA GLU A 357 -5.61 23.62 -3.70
C GLU A 357 -4.39 22.75 -3.36
N ALA A 358 -4.22 21.59 -4.02
CA ALA A 358 -3.09 20.71 -3.76
C ALA A 358 -1.74 21.41 -4.10
N PRO A 359 -0.62 21.07 -3.43
CA PRO A 359 0.68 21.66 -3.74
C PRO A 359 1.11 21.44 -5.20
N GLU A 360 1.98 22.32 -5.73
CA GLU A 360 2.42 22.27 -7.14
C GLU A 360 2.97 20.89 -7.55
N PHE A 361 3.82 20.28 -6.71
CA PHE A 361 4.35 18.95 -6.97
C PHE A 361 3.23 17.90 -7.06
N VAL A 362 2.20 18.02 -6.21
CA VAL A 362 1.05 17.12 -6.22
C VAL A 362 0.23 17.29 -7.49
N GLN A 363 -0.02 18.53 -7.91
CA GLN A 363 -0.76 18.83 -9.15
C GLN A 363 -0.01 18.35 -10.41
N ARG A 364 1.30 18.56 -10.46
CA ARG A 364 2.10 18.31 -11.67
C ARG A 364 2.56 16.85 -11.79
N VAL A 365 3.03 16.27 -10.69
CA VAL A 365 3.68 14.95 -10.67
C VAL A 365 2.73 13.88 -10.14
N THR A 366 2.22 14.05 -8.91
CA THR A 366 1.36 13.04 -8.27
C THR A 366 0.07 12.82 -9.05
N ALA A 367 -0.61 13.87 -9.50
CA ALA A 367 -1.85 13.76 -10.28
C ALA A 367 -1.63 13.01 -11.60
N ALA A 368 -0.56 13.34 -12.33
CA ALA A 368 -0.22 12.64 -13.57
C ALA A 368 0.01 11.13 -13.33
N MET A 369 0.67 10.76 -12.24
CA MET A 369 0.85 9.35 -11.88
C MET A 369 -0.47 8.67 -11.48
N ILE A 370 -1.33 9.34 -10.71
CA ILE A 370 -2.67 8.83 -10.32
C ILE A 370 -3.54 8.56 -11.56
N GLU A 371 -3.47 9.45 -12.56
CA GLU A 371 -4.23 9.35 -13.81
C GLU A 371 -3.68 8.29 -14.79
N GLY A 372 -2.59 7.60 -14.43
CA GLY A 372 -1.93 6.63 -15.31
C GLY A 372 -1.09 7.27 -16.41
N ARG A 373 -0.73 8.55 -16.27
CA ARG A 373 0.08 9.34 -17.21
C ARG A 373 1.52 9.55 -16.72
N GLY A 374 1.96 8.77 -15.72
CA GLY A 374 3.30 8.89 -15.12
C GLY A 374 4.44 8.68 -16.12
N ASP A 375 4.22 7.89 -17.18
CA ASP A 375 5.22 7.68 -18.24
C ASP A 375 5.53 8.92 -19.08
N LEU A 376 4.64 9.94 -19.06
CA LEU A 376 4.81 11.21 -19.76
C LEU A 376 5.64 12.22 -18.96
N LEU A 377 5.90 11.96 -17.67
CA LEU A 377 6.70 12.84 -16.84
C LEU A 377 8.16 12.82 -17.33
N PRO A 378 8.75 14.00 -17.60
CA PRO A 378 10.14 14.07 -18.01
C PRO A 378 11.09 13.87 -16.83
N VAL A 379 12.37 13.65 -17.11
CA VAL A 379 13.40 13.48 -16.08
C VAL A 379 13.45 14.68 -15.13
N SER A 380 13.27 15.91 -15.62
CA SER A 380 13.28 17.13 -14.79
C SER A 380 12.13 17.23 -13.78
N ALA A 381 11.08 16.44 -13.95
CA ALA A 381 9.93 16.45 -13.05
C ALA A 381 10.18 15.64 -11.76
N LEU A 382 11.21 14.77 -11.75
CA LEU A 382 11.48 13.85 -10.64
C LEU A 382 12.62 14.37 -9.75
N PRO A 383 12.54 14.19 -8.41
CA PRO A 383 13.65 14.49 -7.50
C PRO A 383 14.90 13.67 -7.83
N VAL A 384 16.08 14.30 -7.77
CA VAL A 384 17.35 13.67 -8.17
C VAL A 384 17.81 12.54 -7.26
N ASP A 385 17.37 12.56 -6.00
CA ASP A 385 17.71 11.61 -4.94
C ASP A 385 16.55 10.66 -4.60
N GLY A 386 15.40 10.83 -5.26
CA GLY A 386 14.18 10.07 -4.96
C GLY A 386 13.45 10.49 -3.69
N THR A 387 13.75 11.66 -3.10
CA THR A 387 13.02 12.19 -1.94
C THR A 387 11.69 12.81 -2.36
N PHE A 388 10.57 12.21 -1.94
CA PHE A 388 9.23 12.71 -2.26
C PHE A 388 8.61 13.52 -1.13
N PRO A 389 7.70 14.46 -1.43
CA PRO A 389 6.93 15.16 -0.41
C PRO A 389 6.09 14.20 0.45
N THR A 390 5.95 14.57 1.72
CA THR A 390 5.07 13.88 2.67
C THR A 390 3.63 14.42 2.56
N GLY A 391 2.68 13.73 3.18
CA GLY A 391 1.30 14.19 3.36
C GLY A 391 0.51 14.23 2.06
N THR A 392 0.87 13.41 1.07
CA THR A 392 0.27 13.50 -0.26
C THR A 392 -1.00 12.65 -0.41
N ALA A 393 -1.22 11.65 0.44
CA ALA A 393 -2.42 10.80 0.41
C ALA A 393 -3.73 11.58 0.64
N ARG A 394 -3.70 12.66 1.43
CA ARG A 394 -4.88 13.50 1.69
C ARG A 394 -5.48 14.16 0.45
N TRP A 395 -4.72 14.28 -0.64
CA TRP A 395 -5.16 14.91 -1.88
C TRP A 395 -5.81 13.92 -2.85
N GLU A 396 -5.70 12.61 -2.60
CA GLU A 396 -6.15 11.58 -3.55
C GLU A 396 -7.68 11.40 -3.56
N LYS A 397 -8.34 11.53 -2.40
CA LYS A 397 -9.82 11.48 -2.24
C LYS A 397 -10.48 10.36 -3.04
N ARG A 398 -10.02 9.14 -2.80
CA ARG A 398 -10.27 7.95 -3.63
C ARG A 398 -11.74 7.54 -3.73
N SER A 399 -12.62 7.95 -2.84
CA SER A 399 -14.05 7.66 -2.78
C SER A 399 -14.45 6.23 -3.20
N ILE A 400 -13.76 5.21 -2.69
CA ILE A 400 -13.96 3.80 -3.09
C ILE A 400 -15.06 3.06 -2.32
N ALA A 401 -15.48 3.58 -1.17
CA ALA A 401 -16.51 2.93 -0.36
C ALA A 401 -17.91 3.02 -1.00
N ALA A 402 -18.68 1.94 -0.94
CA ALA A 402 -20.10 1.90 -1.29
C ALA A 402 -20.98 2.40 -0.13
N GLU A 403 -20.58 2.10 1.11
CA GLU A 403 -21.22 2.52 2.35
C GLU A 403 -20.20 3.21 3.26
N ILE A 404 -20.65 4.19 4.04
CA ILE A 404 -19.81 4.95 4.99
C ILE A 404 -20.46 4.99 6.38
N PRO A 405 -19.67 5.09 7.46
CA PRO A 405 -20.22 5.21 8.81
C PRO A 405 -20.84 6.60 9.03
N ILE A 406 -22.12 6.65 9.39
CA ILE A 406 -22.83 7.89 9.73
C ILE A 406 -23.03 7.95 11.24
N TRP A 407 -22.69 9.09 11.84
CA TRP A 407 -22.66 9.27 13.30
C TRP A 407 -23.97 9.80 13.87
N ASP A 408 -24.43 9.16 14.94
CA ASP A 408 -25.56 9.54 15.77
C ASP A 408 -25.05 10.05 17.14
N PRO A 409 -25.09 11.37 17.38
CA PRO A 409 -24.59 11.97 18.62
C PRO A 409 -25.39 11.58 19.87
N ASP A 410 -26.69 11.26 19.73
CA ASP A 410 -27.60 11.03 20.85
C ASP A 410 -27.36 9.67 21.53
N ILE A 411 -26.86 8.70 20.77
CA ILE A 411 -26.53 7.35 21.26
C ILE A 411 -25.08 7.26 21.71
N CYS A 412 -24.21 8.10 21.14
CA CYS A 412 -22.77 8.04 21.37
C CYS A 412 -22.43 8.03 22.87
N ILE A 413 -21.32 7.38 23.22
CA ILE A 413 -20.77 7.38 24.59
C ILE A 413 -19.31 7.85 24.62
N ASP A 414 -18.92 8.66 23.63
CA ASP A 414 -17.70 9.47 23.67
C ASP A 414 -16.40 8.66 23.92
N CYS A 415 -16.42 7.36 23.60
CA CYS A 415 -15.36 6.41 23.96
C CYS A 415 -14.15 6.39 23.00
N ALA A 416 -14.21 7.13 21.90
CA ALA A 416 -13.19 7.25 20.84
C ALA A 416 -12.73 5.94 20.16
N ARG A 417 -13.34 4.78 20.45
CA ARG A 417 -12.92 3.48 19.90
C ARG A 417 -12.98 3.44 18.37
N CYS A 418 -14.00 4.04 17.77
CA CYS A 418 -14.18 4.13 16.33
C CYS A 418 -13.02 4.85 15.63
N ALA A 419 -12.52 5.95 16.21
CA ALA A 419 -11.36 6.68 15.71
C ALA A 419 -10.05 5.90 15.93
N LEU A 420 -9.91 5.24 17.09
CA LEU A 420 -8.73 4.42 17.40
C LEU A 420 -8.53 3.29 16.39
N VAL A 421 -9.59 2.52 16.11
CA VAL A 421 -9.49 1.31 15.27
C VAL A 421 -9.51 1.58 13.78
N CYS A 422 -9.77 2.82 13.34
CA CYS A 422 -9.86 3.14 11.92
C CYS A 422 -8.50 2.93 11.24
N PRO A 423 -8.40 2.00 10.28
CA PRO A 423 -7.13 1.69 9.61
C PRO A 423 -6.68 2.76 8.62
N HIS A 424 -7.50 3.79 8.36
CA HIS A 424 -7.19 4.84 7.37
C HIS A 424 -7.32 6.25 7.94
N ALA A 425 -7.53 6.40 9.25
CA ALA A 425 -7.84 7.71 9.86
C ALA A 425 -9.02 8.45 9.19
N ALA A 426 -9.94 7.68 8.59
CA ALA A 426 -11.11 8.17 7.85
C ALA A 426 -12.34 8.41 8.76
N ILE A 427 -12.23 8.16 10.06
CA ILE A 427 -13.18 8.64 11.07
C ILE A 427 -12.37 9.18 12.24
N ARG A 428 -12.64 10.43 12.62
CA ARG A 428 -11.86 11.20 13.61
C ARG A 428 -12.76 11.77 14.68
N MET A 429 -12.14 12.16 15.79
CA MET A 429 -12.79 12.82 16.91
C MET A 429 -12.05 14.13 17.18
N LYS A 430 -12.80 15.23 17.35
CA LYS A 430 -12.28 16.50 17.88
C LYS A 430 -13.13 16.95 19.06
N VAL A 431 -12.49 17.60 20.03
CA VAL A 431 -13.10 18.29 21.15
C VAL A 431 -12.62 19.73 21.11
N TYR A 432 -13.53 20.70 21.19
CA TYR A 432 -13.24 22.11 20.93
C TYR A 432 -14.24 23.02 21.64
N ASP A 433 -13.91 24.31 21.71
CA ASP A 433 -14.79 25.34 22.27
C ASP A 433 -16.09 25.43 21.43
N PRO A 434 -17.29 25.40 22.04
CA PRO A 434 -18.56 25.52 21.31
C PRO A 434 -18.65 26.76 20.41
N ALA A 435 -17.93 27.85 20.70
CA ALA A 435 -17.86 29.02 19.84
C ALA A 435 -17.28 28.73 18.45
N ALA A 436 -16.44 27.69 18.31
CA ALA A 436 -15.90 27.25 17.03
C ALA A 436 -16.95 26.61 16.10
N LEU A 437 -18.19 26.37 16.58
CA LEU A 437 -19.32 25.96 15.75
C LEU A 437 -19.92 27.11 14.92
N ALA A 438 -19.46 28.35 15.13
CA ALA A 438 -19.93 29.48 14.33
C ALA A 438 -19.66 29.24 12.83
N GLY A 439 -20.71 29.29 12.01
CA GLY A 439 -20.61 29.05 10.56
C GLY A 439 -20.57 27.57 10.16
N SER A 440 -20.88 26.64 11.07
CA SER A 440 -20.99 25.22 10.72
C SER A 440 -22.05 24.97 9.64
N PRO A 441 -21.86 23.96 8.77
CA PRO A 441 -22.90 23.50 7.86
C PRO A 441 -24.20 23.15 8.60
N GLU A 442 -25.35 23.32 7.94
CA GLU A 442 -26.69 23.09 8.54
C GLU A 442 -26.84 21.68 9.16
N LEU A 443 -26.22 20.68 8.52
CA LEU A 443 -26.28 19.28 8.94
C LEU A 443 -25.03 18.83 9.72
N PHE A 444 -24.19 19.76 10.16
CA PHE A 444 -23.03 19.45 10.98
C PHE A 444 -23.46 19.07 12.41
N ARG A 445 -23.10 17.87 12.83
CA ARG A 445 -23.51 17.32 14.13
C ARG A 445 -22.41 17.52 15.17
N SER A 446 -22.81 17.84 16.39
CA SER A 446 -21.94 17.88 17.57
C SER A 446 -22.74 17.48 18.81
N ARG A 447 -22.05 17.21 19.92
CA ARG A 447 -22.69 17.01 21.22
C ARG A 447 -21.86 17.63 22.35
N PRO A 448 -22.46 17.88 23.52
CA PRO A 448 -21.73 18.36 24.69
C PRO A 448 -20.67 17.34 25.15
N TRP A 449 -19.51 17.86 25.52
CA TRP A 449 -18.41 17.17 26.17
C TRP A 449 -18.17 17.79 27.55
N PRO A 450 -18.58 17.12 28.63
CA PRO A 450 -18.50 17.70 29.96
C PRO A 450 -17.06 17.80 30.44
N VAL A 451 -16.66 18.98 30.92
CA VAL A 451 -15.35 19.23 31.52
C VAL A 451 -15.53 19.44 33.02
N LYS A 452 -14.79 18.69 33.83
CA LYS A 452 -14.92 18.77 35.28
C LYS A 452 -14.38 20.12 35.79
N GLY A 453 -15.28 20.97 36.30
CA GLY A 453 -14.91 22.24 36.93
C GLY A 453 -14.65 23.40 35.95
N GLY A 454 -15.12 23.28 34.71
CA GLY A 454 -15.08 24.33 33.69
C GLY A 454 -16.35 24.30 32.83
N ASP A 455 -16.38 25.14 31.79
CA ASP A 455 -17.47 25.15 30.82
C ASP A 455 -17.42 23.88 29.93
N ASP A 456 -18.59 23.38 29.57
CA ASP A 456 -18.71 22.22 28.68
C ASP A 456 -18.14 22.56 27.30
N LEU A 457 -17.37 21.63 26.74
CA LEU A 457 -16.86 21.72 25.37
C LEU A 457 -17.84 21.07 24.39
N ALA A 458 -17.59 21.20 23.10
CA ALA A 458 -18.28 20.46 22.05
C ALA A 458 -17.38 19.31 21.55
N MET A 459 -17.99 18.18 21.18
CA MET A 459 -17.30 17.06 20.55
C MET A 459 -18.05 16.60 19.31
N THR A 460 -17.28 16.30 18.26
CA THR A 460 -17.77 15.70 17.02
C THR A 460 -16.96 14.48 16.64
N ILE A 461 -17.65 13.43 16.17
CA ILE A 461 -17.05 12.33 15.42
C ILE A 461 -17.43 12.52 13.96
N GLN A 462 -16.43 12.65 13.08
CA GLN A 462 -16.64 12.96 11.67
C GLN A 462 -15.95 11.93 10.77
N VAL A 463 -16.66 11.49 9.73
CA VAL A 463 -16.13 10.64 8.67
C VAL A 463 -15.53 11.51 7.55
N ALA A 464 -14.40 11.08 6.99
CA ALA A 464 -13.86 11.54 5.72
C ALA A 464 -14.45 10.66 4.60
N PRO A 465 -15.54 11.07 3.93
CA PRO A 465 -16.32 10.16 3.09
C PRO A 465 -15.55 9.66 1.87
N ASP A 466 -14.66 10.48 1.32
CA ASP A 466 -13.83 10.11 0.16
C ASP A 466 -12.59 9.28 0.52
N ASP A 467 -12.20 9.21 1.79
CA ASP A 467 -11.05 8.41 2.22
C ASP A 467 -11.45 7.15 2.98
N CYS A 468 -12.73 7.02 3.34
CA CYS A 468 -13.29 5.81 3.90
C CYS A 468 -13.23 4.65 2.89
N THR A 469 -12.80 3.47 3.35
CA THR A 469 -12.78 2.25 2.55
C THR A 469 -14.00 1.35 2.77
N GLY A 470 -14.94 1.77 3.62
CA GLY A 470 -16.15 1.01 3.91
C GLY A 470 -15.92 -0.28 4.71
N CYS A 471 -14.79 -0.40 5.44
CA CYS A 471 -14.42 -1.65 6.13
C CYS A 471 -15.35 -2.05 7.30
N GLY A 472 -16.20 -1.16 7.79
CA GLY A 472 -17.13 -1.43 8.89
C GLY A 472 -16.51 -1.66 10.28
N VAL A 473 -15.18 -1.71 10.42
CA VAL A 473 -14.48 -1.98 11.70
C VAL A 473 -14.92 -1.02 12.82
N CYS A 474 -15.05 0.27 12.51
CA CYS A 474 -15.48 1.28 13.48
C CYS A 474 -16.91 1.00 14.00
N VAL A 475 -17.84 0.68 13.10
CA VAL A 475 -19.24 0.33 13.43
C VAL A 475 -19.29 -0.98 14.20
N ASN A 476 -18.48 -1.95 13.81
CA ASN A 476 -18.42 -3.25 14.45
C ASN A 476 -17.98 -3.12 15.93
N ILE A 477 -16.91 -2.36 16.21
CA ILE A 477 -16.40 -2.16 17.57
C ILE A 477 -17.25 -1.23 18.45
N CYS A 478 -18.16 -0.46 17.84
CA CYS A 478 -18.99 0.51 18.57
C CYS A 478 -19.86 -0.21 19.62
N PRO A 479 -19.68 0.11 20.93
CA PRO A 479 -20.42 -0.54 22.00
C PRO A 479 -21.79 0.10 22.25
N ALA A 480 -22.01 1.32 21.78
CA ALA A 480 -23.22 2.09 22.04
C ALA A 480 -24.35 1.70 21.08
N LYS A 481 -25.52 1.40 21.64
CA LYS A 481 -26.72 0.96 20.92
C LYS A 481 -27.92 1.80 21.37
N SER A 482 -28.85 2.06 20.45
CA SER A 482 -30.13 2.68 20.78
C SER A 482 -30.89 1.82 21.80
N LYS A 483 -31.56 2.48 22.74
CA LYS A 483 -32.46 1.82 23.69
C LYS A 483 -33.77 1.34 23.02
N GLU A 484 -34.12 1.94 21.88
CA GLU A 484 -35.37 1.67 21.17
C GLU A 484 -35.17 0.65 20.02
N MET A 485 -34.06 0.77 19.29
CA MET A 485 -33.72 -0.10 18.16
C MET A 485 -32.37 -0.79 18.39
N VAL A 486 -32.39 -2.06 18.81
CA VAL A 486 -31.17 -2.82 19.19
C VAL A 486 -30.11 -2.89 18.08
N LYS A 487 -30.53 -2.82 16.80
CA LYS A 487 -29.63 -2.84 15.65
C LYS A 487 -29.00 -1.48 15.31
N HIS A 488 -29.60 -0.37 15.78
CA HIS A 488 -29.11 0.99 15.56
C HIS A 488 -28.04 1.32 16.60
N LYS A 489 -26.87 1.75 16.15
CA LYS A 489 -25.70 2.09 16.97
C LYS A 489 -25.42 3.59 16.92
N ALA A 490 -24.46 4.05 17.71
CA ALA A 490 -23.98 5.43 17.60
C ALA A 490 -23.29 5.74 16.25
N ILE A 491 -22.89 4.70 15.52
CA ILE A 491 -22.41 4.81 14.14
C ILE A 491 -22.91 3.59 13.37
N ASP A 492 -23.48 3.78 12.19
CA ASP A 492 -23.95 2.71 11.32
C ASP A 492 -23.47 2.89 9.89
N MET A 493 -23.25 1.78 9.18
CA MET A 493 -22.93 1.80 7.76
C MET A 493 -24.19 2.12 6.97
N LEU A 494 -24.19 3.23 6.24
CA LEU A 494 -25.28 3.63 5.35
C LEU A 494 -24.77 3.80 3.91
N PRO A 495 -25.62 3.63 2.89
CA PRO A 495 -25.26 3.89 1.50
C PRO A 495 -24.63 5.28 1.35
N LYS A 496 -23.49 5.38 0.66
CA LYS A 496 -22.73 6.63 0.59
C LYS A 496 -23.46 7.73 -0.20
N ALA A 497 -24.15 7.37 -1.28
CA ALA A 497 -24.67 8.34 -2.25
C ALA A 497 -25.58 9.44 -1.65
N PRO A 498 -26.56 9.13 -0.77
CA PRO A 498 -27.38 10.16 -0.13
C PRO A 498 -26.63 11.06 0.88
N HIS A 499 -25.45 10.64 1.33
CA HIS A 499 -24.69 11.31 2.40
C HIS A 499 -23.43 12.01 1.88
N LEU A 500 -22.98 11.72 0.66
CA LEU A 500 -21.65 12.10 0.18
C LEU A 500 -21.38 13.61 0.28
N ASP A 501 -22.25 14.44 -0.29
CA ASP A 501 -22.03 15.90 -0.33
C ASP A 501 -22.20 16.55 1.04
N ILE A 502 -23.08 15.99 1.88
CA ILE A 502 -23.27 16.40 3.27
C ILE A 502 -21.99 16.14 4.05
N GLU A 503 -21.47 14.91 4.01
CA GLU A 503 -20.29 14.53 4.76
C GLU A 503 -19.00 15.15 4.20
N ARG A 504 -18.95 15.50 2.91
CA ARG A 504 -17.85 16.30 2.35
C ARG A 504 -17.81 17.69 2.97
N SER A 505 -18.95 18.37 3.00
CA SER A 505 -19.08 19.70 3.60
C SER A 505 -18.77 19.66 5.10
N ASN A 506 -19.29 18.65 5.81
CA ASN A 506 -19.03 18.46 7.23
C ASN A 506 -17.55 18.13 7.51
N PHE A 507 -16.92 17.28 6.71
CA PHE A 507 -15.51 16.94 6.89
C PHE A 507 -14.59 18.12 6.60
N ALA A 508 -14.88 18.94 5.59
CA ALA A 508 -14.13 20.16 5.32
C ALA A 508 -14.17 21.11 6.53
N PHE A 509 -15.37 21.39 7.06
CA PHE A 509 -15.52 22.19 8.27
C PHE A 509 -14.82 21.55 9.48
N PHE A 510 -14.97 20.23 9.67
CA PHE A 510 -14.30 19.51 10.75
C PHE A 510 -12.78 19.59 10.66
N ALA A 511 -12.20 19.54 9.46
CA ALA A 511 -10.76 19.65 9.25
C ALA A 511 -10.25 21.03 9.71
N ASP A 512 -11.02 22.09 9.47
CA ASP A 512 -10.70 23.48 9.83
C ASP A 512 -10.92 23.80 11.32
N LEU A 513 -11.65 22.97 12.07
CA LEU A 513 -11.78 23.14 13.52
C LEU A 513 -10.41 23.14 14.21
N PRO A 514 -10.22 23.93 15.29
CA PRO A 514 -8.97 23.98 16.03
C PRO A 514 -8.46 22.59 16.42
N ALA A 515 -7.17 22.35 16.20
CA ALA A 515 -6.53 21.14 16.71
C ALA A 515 -6.47 21.18 18.25
N ALA A 516 -6.57 20.02 18.88
CA ALA A 516 -6.42 19.93 20.33
C ALA A 516 -5.00 20.31 20.74
N ASP A 517 -4.87 21.09 21.82
CA ASP A 517 -3.58 21.41 22.40
C ASP A 517 -2.96 20.16 23.02
N ARG A 518 -1.96 19.60 22.34
CA ARG A 518 -1.26 18.38 22.75
C ARG A 518 -0.66 18.48 24.16
N THR A 519 -0.28 19.67 24.61
CA THR A 519 0.32 19.87 25.95
C THR A 519 -0.66 19.61 27.09
N THR A 520 -1.96 19.57 26.79
CA THR A 520 -3.04 19.34 27.76
C THR A 520 -3.61 17.92 27.72
N LEU A 521 -3.20 17.10 26.74
CA LEU A 521 -3.78 15.78 26.51
C LEU A 521 -3.07 14.68 27.32
N ASP A 522 -3.86 13.79 27.93
CA ASP A 522 -3.35 12.50 28.41
C ASP A 522 -3.24 11.53 27.23
N LEU A 523 -2.11 11.59 26.52
CA LEU A 523 -1.83 10.74 25.35
C LEU A 523 -1.69 9.24 25.71
N ALA A 524 -1.50 8.90 26.98
CA ALA A 524 -1.52 7.51 27.47
C ALA A 524 -2.96 6.96 27.64
N SER A 525 -3.99 7.77 27.35
CA SER A 525 -5.39 7.36 27.34
C SER A 525 -5.95 7.22 25.93
N ILE A 526 -7.00 6.40 25.78
CA ILE A 526 -7.71 6.25 24.50
C ILE A 526 -8.31 7.60 24.07
N LYS A 527 -8.98 8.31 24.99
CA LYS A 527 -9.65 9.58 24.66
C LYS A 527 -8.64 10.69 24.34
N GLY A 528 -7.53 10.79 25.07
CA GLY A 528 -6.51 11.80 24.82
C GLY A 528 -5.76 11.53 23.52
N SER A 529 -5.28 10.31 23.29
CA SER A 529 -4.60 9.96 22.04
C SER A 529 -5.47 10.18 20.80
N GLN A 530 -6.79 9.98 20.87
CA GLN A 530 -7.68 10.14 19.72
C GLN A 530 -8.15 11.57 19.47
N GLN A 531 -7.85 12.51 20.37
CA GLN A 531 -7.99 13.95 20.12
C GLN A 531 -6.77 14.53 19.41
N ALA A 532 -5.61 13.87 19.53
CA ALA A 532 -4.41 14.26 18.79
C ALA A 532 -4.57 13.98 17.28
N GLU A 533 -4.07 14.90 16.46
CA GLU A 533 -4.10 14.76 15.01
C GLU A 533 -3.31 13.51 14.58
N PRO A 534 -3.90 12.61 13.77
CA PRO A 534 -3.18 11.49 13.18
C PRO A 534 -2.25 11.98 12.07
N LEU A 535 -0.94 11.70 12.18
CA LEU A 535 0.05 12.00 11.13
C LEU A 535 0.36 10.77 10.26
N PHE A 536 -0.51 9.75 10.31
CA PHE A 536 -0.55 8.63 9.38
C PHE A 536 -1.99 8.42 8.94
N GLU A 537 -2.32 8.87 7.72
CA GLU A 537 -3.70 8.96 7.22
C GLU A 537 -3.84 8.44 5.78
N PHE A 538 -4.99 7.85 5.48
CA PHE A 538 -5.42 7.54 4.10
C PHE A 538 -4.48 6.62 3.28
N SER A 539 -3.73 5.75 3.97
CA SER A 539 -2.78 4.82 3.32
C SER A 539 -3.39 3.89 2.27
N GLY A 540 -2.55 3.35 1.38
CA GLY A 540 -2.93 2.35 0.38
C GLY A 540 -3.23 0.93 0.90
N ALA A 541 -3.36 0.76 2.22
CA ALA A 541 -3.55 -0.53 2.87
C ALA A 541 -4.90 -1.19 2.53
N CYS A 542 -5.04 -2.49 2.85
CA CYS A 542 -6.30 -3.23 2.68
C CYS A 542 -7.45 -2.58 3.46
N SER A 543 -8.69 -2.73 2.99
CA SER A 543 -9.88 -2.36 3.78
C SER A 543 -9.92 -3.21 5.05
N GLY A 544 -9.92 -2.58 6.23
CA GLY A 544 -9.85 -3.29 7.51
C GLY A 544 -8.46 -3.81 7.90
N CYS A 545 -7.37 -3.26 7.34
CA CYS A 545 -6.00 -3.69 7.64
C CYS A 545 -5.70 -3.69 9.16
N GLY A 546 -5.12 -4.77 9.67
CA GLY A 546 -4.75 -4.90 11.08
C GLY A 546 -3.46 -4.17 11.48
N GLU A 547 -2.65 -3.69 10.53
CA GLU A 547 -1.34 -3.06 10.81
C GLU A 547 -1.47 -1.56 11.10
N THR A 548 -2.20 -0.82 10.26
CA THR A 548 -2.18 0.65 10.24
C THR A 548 -2.81 1.34 11.46
N PRO A 549 -3.76 0.77 12.23
CA PRO A 549 -4.21 1.39 13.49
C PRO A 549 -3.07 1.61 14.49
N TYR A 550 -2.05 0.74 14.49
CA TYR A 550 -0.88 0.89 15.36
C TYR A 550 0.04 2.03 14.90
N LEU A 551 0.26 2.19 13.59
CA LEU A 551 1.05 3.31 13.04
C LEU A 551 0.34 4.65 13.22
N LYS A 552 -0.98 4.69 13.05
CA LYS A 552 -1.79 5.87 13.38
C LYS A 552 -1.61 6.24 14.86
N LEU A 553 -1.76 5.27 15.77
CA LEU A 553 -1.59 5.50 17.20
C LEU A 553 -0.18 6.00 17.54
N LEU A 554 0.86 5.42 16.94
CA LEU A 554 2.25 5.87 17.07
C LEU A 554 2.38 7.38 16.79
N THR A 555 1.84 7.83 15.65
CA THR A 555 1.90 9.25 15.29
C THR A 555 1.09 10.14 16.21
N GLN A 556 -0.01 9.65 16.78
CA GLN A 556 -0.83 10.43 17.71
C GLN A 556 -0.14 10.58 19.07
N ILE A 557 0.56 9.55 19.54
CA ILE A 557 1.29 9.57 20.82
C ILE A 557 2.52 10.48 20.72
N LEU A 558 3.28 10.43 19.63
CA LEU A 558 4.57 11.15 19.56
C LEU A 558 4.51 12.45 18.76
N GLY A 559 3.52 12.61 17.90
CA GLY A 559 3.40 13.77 17.02
C GLY A 559 4.48 13.77 15.95
N ASP A 560 5.16 14.91 15.82
CA ASP A 560 6.04 15.27 14.72
C ASP A 560 7.51 14.88 14.92
N ARG A 561 7.92 14.53 16.15
CA ARG A 561 9.33 14.24 16.50
C ARG A 561 9.79 12.81 16.21
N ILE A 562 9.14 12.14 15.25
CA ILE A 562 9.39 10.74 14.91
C ILE A 562 10.30 10.65 13.70
N VAL A 563 11.31 9.78 13.78
CA VAL A 563 12.08 9.32 12.63
C VAL A 563 11.83 7.83 12.46
N VAL A 564 11.31 7.41 11.31
CA VAL A 564 10.90 6.05 11.02
C VAL A 564 11.87 5.37 10.05
N ALA A 565 12.56 4.34 10.52
CA ALA A 565 13.23 3.34 9.70
C ALA A 565 12.24 2.19 9.44
N ASN A 566 11.79 2.04 8.19
CA ASN A 566 10.77 1.06 7.84
C ASN A 566 11.36 -0.08 7.00
N ALA A 567 11.20 -1.33 7.43
CA ALA A 567 11.62 -2.50 6.67
C ALA A 567 10.75 -2.68 5.42
N THR A 568 11.31 -3.25 4.35
CA THR A 568 10.52 -3.60 3.17
C THR A 568 9.46 -4.67 3.52
N GLY A 569 8.22 -4.45 3.11
CA GLY A 569 7.06 -5.25 3.51
C GLY A 569 5.75 -4.49 3.31
N CYS A 570 4.63 -5.00 3.85
CA CYS A 570 3.34 -4.31 3.77
C CYS A 570 3.45 -2.84 4.21
N SER A 571 4.09 -2.60 5.36
CA SER A 571 4.29 -1.27 5.93
C SER A 571 5.03 -0.30 5.02
N SER A 572 6.07 -0.75 4.29
CA SER A 572 6.70 0.09 3.27
C SER A 572 5.82 0.35 2.05
N ILE A 573 4.99 -0.62 1.64
CA ILE A 573 4.14 -0.48 0.45
C ILE A 573 3.02 0.52 0.72
N TYR A 574 2.21 0.32 1.75
CA TYR A 574 1.15 1.28 2.04
C TYR A 574 1.69 2.59 2.67
N GLY A 575 2.91 2.56 3.23
CA GLY A 575 3.56 3.68 3.92
C GLY A 575 4.42 4.57 3.04
N GLY A 576 4.84 4.11 1.86
CA GLY A 576 5.75 4.90 1.01
C GLY A 576 5.71 4.54 -0.48
N ASN A 577 4.72 3.77 -0.95
CA ASN A 577 4.61 3.51 -2.39
C ASN A 577 3.97 4.69 -3.12
N LEU A 578 4.76 5.28 -4.02
CA LEU A 578 4.38 6.43 -4.85
C LEU A 578 3.14 6.12 -5.74
N PRO A 579 2.31 7.13 -6.05
CA PRO A 579 2.61 8.56 -5.97
C PRO A 579 2.13 9.26 -4.70
N THR A 580 1.52 8.55 -3.76
CA THR A 580 0.96 9.12 -2.52
C THR A 580 1.56 8.49 -1.28
N THR A 581 1.79 9.30 -0.24
CA THR A 581 2.37 8.90 1.04
C THR A 581 1.41 9.28 2.18
N PRO A 582 1.17 8.38 3.16
CA PRO A 582 0.23 8.61 4.27
C PRO A 582 0.82 9.35 5.47
N TRP A 583 2.14 9.42 5.59
CA TRP A 583 2.81 10.21 6.62
C TRP A 583 2.46 11.67 6.39
N SER A 584 1.96 12.38 7.37
CA SER A 584 1.44 13.76 7.21
C SER A 584 2.19 14.73 8.11
N VAL A 585 1.82 16.00 8.05
CA VAL A 585 2.38 17.07 8.89
C VAL A 585 1.28 17.76 9.68
N GLY A 586 1.63 18.27 10.85
CA GLY A 586 0.78 19.13 11.65
C GLY A 586 0.64 20.54 11.04
N PRO A 587 -0.14 21.42 11.68
CA PRO A 587 -0.34 22.81 11.23
C PRO A 587 0.95 23.65 11.17
N ASP A 588 1.98 23.28 11.92
CA ASP A 588 3.30 23.90 11.94
C ASP A 588 4.23 23.37 10.83
N GLY A 589 3.75 22.47 9.97
CA GLY A 589 4.50 21.85 8.89
C GLY A 589 5.45 20.75 9.34
N ARG A 590 5.45 20.35 10.62
CA ARG A 590 6.30 19.29 11.16
C ARG A 590 5.57 17.94 11.15
N GLY A 591 6.30 16.85 10.92
CA GLY A 591 5.72 15.52 10.91
C GLY A 591 6.78 14.42 10.87
N PRO A 592 6.38 13.14 10.91
CA PRO A 592 7.30 12.03 10.88
C PRO A 592 8.21 12.06 9.65
N ALA A 593 9.51 11.96 9.86
CA ALA A 593 10.46 11.65 8.81
C ALA A 593 10.44 10.13 8.57
N TRP A 594 10.31 9.70 7.32
CA TRP A 594 10.18 8.27 6.98
C TRP A 594 11.18 7.87 5.90
N ALA A 595 11.82 6.72 6.09
CA ALA A 595 12.66 6.11 5.07
C ALA A 595 12.56 4.57 5.09
N ASN A 596 12.68 3.97 3.91
CA ASN A 596 12.88 2.53 3.73
C ASN A 596 14.25 2.32 3.08
N SER A 597 15.15 1.62 3.79
CA SER A 597 16.42 1.12 3.22
C SER A 597 16.14 -0.18 2.47
N LEU A 598 16.39 -1.35 3.09
CA LEU A 598 16.16 -2.66 2.51
C LEU A 598 15.22 -3.51 3.38
N PHE A 599 15.11 -4.79 3.04
CA PHE A 599 14.30 -5.74 3.80
C PHE A 599 15.07 -6.28 5.01
N GLU A 600 16.37 -6.50 4.85
CA GLU A 600 17.25 -7.20 5.79
C GLU A 600 17.90 -6.29 6.83
N ASP A 601 18.09 -5.01 6.54
CA ASP A 601 18.96 -4.10 7.30
C ASP A 601 18.22 -3.08 8.18
N ASN A 602 16.91 -3.21 8.32
CA ASN A 602 16.10 -2.13 8.88
C ASN A 602 16.44 -1.80 10.34
N ALA A 603 16.88 -2.79 11.12
CA ALA A 603 17.27 -2.54 12.51
C ALA A 603 18.53 -1.68 12.54
N GLU A 604 19.54 -2.09 11.78
CA GLU A 604 20.83 -1.44 11.63
C GLU A 604 20.69 -0.05 11.02
N PHE A 605 19.76 0.11 10.09
CA PHE A 605 19.41 1.39 9.49
C PHE A 605 18.85 2.37 10.53
N GLY A 606 17.90 1.92 11.36
CA GLY A 606 17.40 2.70 12.49
C GLY A 606 18.46 2.99 13.55
N LEU A 607 19.34 2.04 13.84
CA LEU A 607 20.49 2.28 14.73
C LEU A 607 21.41 3.36 14.14
N GLY A 608 21.67 3.34 12.84
CA GLY A 608 22.42 4.40 12.16
C GLY A 608 21.78 5.78 12.32
N MET A 609 20.45 5.86 12.20
CA MET A 609 19.71 7.10 12.49
C MET A 609 19.86 7.56 13.94
N ARG A 610 19.76 6.63 14.90
CA ARG A 610 19.95 6.93 16.33
C ARG A 610 21.34 7.49 16.61
N LEU A 611 22.39 6.84 16.08
CA LEU A 611 23.77 7.29 16.23
C LEU A 611 23.99 8.69 15.62
N ALA A 612 23.37 8.97 14.47
CA ALA A 612 23.45 10.30 13.86
C ALA A 612 22.75 11.36 14.71
N VAL A 613 21.55 11.07 15.25
CA VAL A 613 20.85 12.00 16.14
C VAL A 613 21.67 12.22 17.41
N ASP A 614 22.21 11.18 18.04
CA ASP A 614 23.05 11.30 19.25
C ASP A 614 24.26 12.21 19.00
N HIS A 615 24.97 11.98 17.89
CA HIS A 615 26.13 12.79 17.54
C HIS A 615 25.77 14.27 17.36
N LEU A 616 24.70 14.56 16.61
CA LEU A 616 24.26 15.92 16.34
C LEU A 616 23.73 16.61 17.61
N THR A 617 23.02 15.89 18.48
CA THR A 617 22.58 16.40 19.79
C THR A 617 23.79 16.70 20.68
N ASN A 618 24.78 15.82 20.75
CA ASN A 618 25.98 16.03 21.56
C ASN A 618 26.82 17.20 21.06
N GLU A 619 26.96 17.36 19.74
CA GLU A 619 27.62 18.54 19.14
C GLU A 619 26.86 19.82 19.50
N ALA A 620 25.52 19.83 19.37
CA ALA A 620 24.70 20.98 19.73
C ALA A 620 24.85 21.34 21.22
N ARG A 621 24.76 20.37 22.13
CA ARG A 621 24.94 20.57 23.58
C ARG A 621 26.34 21.10 23.91
N SER A 622 27.38 20.55 23.30
CA SER A 622 28.77 21.00 23.49
C SER A 622 28.95 22.45 23.02
N LEU A 623 28.33 22.82 21.90
CA LEU A 623 28.35 24.20 21.40
C LEU A 623 27.56 25.16 22.31
N VAL A 624 26.42 24.75 22.87
CA VAL A 624 25.69 25.54 23.88
C VAL A 624 26.58 25.78 25.10
N ALA A 625 27.25 24.74 25.60
CA ALA A 625 28.16 24.85 26.74
C ALA A 625 29.36 25.78 26.44
N ALA A 626 29.96 25.66 25.26
CA ALA A 626 31.08 26.51 24.84
C ALA A 626 30.70 28.00 24.71
N HIS A 627 29.46 28.29 24.34
CA HIS A 627 28.94 29.66 24.20
C HIS A 627 28.10 30.10 25.42
N ALA A 628 28.17 29.37 26.54
CA ALA A 628 27.42 29.72 27.74
C ALA A 628 27.62 31.18 28.22
N PRO A 629 28.82 31.80 28.12
CA PRO A 629 28.99 33.21 28.47
C PRO A 629 28.16 34.18 27.61
N GLU A 630 27.93 33.85 26.34
CA GLU A 630 27.13 34.66 25.41
C GLU A 630 25.63 34.40 25.56
N LEU A 631 25.27 33.16 25.87
CA LEU A 631 23.88 32.71 26.03
C LEU A 631 23.29 33.02 27.42
N GLY A 632 24.14 33.24 28.43
CA GLY A 632 23.69 33.49 29.80
C GLY A 632 22.87 32.33 30.37
N SER A 633 21.73 32.63 31.01
CA SER A 633 20.87 31.60 31.62
C SER A 633 20.26 30.64 30.60
N LEU A 634 20.12 31.06 29.33
CA LEU A 634 19.54 30.24 28.27
C LEU A 634 20.35 28.95 28.04
N ALA A 635 21.66 28.97 28.27
CA ALA A 635 22.49 27.78 28.13
C ALA A 635 22.06 26.68 29.12
N ALA A 636 21.91 27.01 30.41
CA ALA A 636 21.42 26.06 31.41
C ALA A 636 19.97 25.63 31.10
N ASP A 637 19.10 26.58 30.75
CA ASP A 637 17.70 26.30 30.40
C ASP A 637 17.56 25.33 29.22
N LEU A 638 18.49 25.37 28.26
CA LEU A 638 18.54 24.46 27.11
C LEU A 638 19.10 23.07 27.47
N LEU A 639 20.15 23.03 28.28
CA LEU A 639 20.88 21.80 28.60
C LEU A 639 20.15 20.92 29.62
N ASP A 640 19.45 21.54 30.57
CA ASP A 640 18.77 20.87 31.69
C ASP A 640 17.26 20.73 31.47
N ALA A 641 16.78 21.00 30.25
CA ALA A 641 15.37 20.95 29.92
C ALA A 641 14.77 19.54 30.08
N ASP A 642 13.74 19.42 30.92
CA ASP A 642 12.88 18.23 30.92
C ASP A 642 12.01 18.19 29.66
N GLN A 643 12.20 17.14 28.88
CA GLN A 643 11.53 16.87 27.61
C GLN A 643 10.71 15.57 27.66
N SER A 644 10.32 15.12 28.87
CA SER A 644 9.51 13.92 29.08
C SER A 644 8.03 14.08 28.70
N THR A 645 7.56 15.31 28.51
CA THR A 645 6.16 15.65 28.19
C THR A 645 6.07 16.57 26.96
N ASP A 646 4.93 16.60 26.27
CA ASP A 646 4.69 17.54 25.16
C ASP A 646 4.82 19.01 25.60
N ALA A 647 4.46 19.34 26.84
CA ALA A 647 4.67 20.68 27.40
C ALA A 647 6.17 21.04 27.54
N GLY A 648 6.99 20.08 27.99
CA GLY A 648 8.44 20.24 28.07
C GLY A 648 9.10 20.38 26.70
N ILE A 649 8.62 19.61 25.71
CA ILE A 649 9.04 19.71 24.31
C ILE A 649 8.68 21.09 23.73
N ALA A 650 7.45 21.57 23.95
CA ALA A 650 7.02 22.89 23.49
C ALA A 650 7.89 24.01 24.09
N ALA A 651 8.13 23.97 25.41
CA ALA A 651 9.03 24.90 26.08
C ALA A 651 10.46 24.84 25.53
N GLN A 652 10.96 23.64 25.19
CA GLN A 652 12.28 23.50 24.58
C GLN A 652 12.35 24.13 23.18
N ARG A 653 11.28 24.02 22.38
CA ARG A 653 11.21 24.67 21.06
C ARG A 653 11.30 26.19 21.17
N GLU A 654 10.61 26.80 22.13
CA GLU A 654 10.71 28.24 22.38
C GLU A 654 12.16 28.65 22.75
N ARG A 655 12.85 27.83 23.56
CA ARG A 655 14.28 28.07 23.88
C ARG A 655 15.16 27.95 22.64
N VAL A 656 14.91 26.98 21.77
CA VAL A 656 15.63 26.76 20.50
C VAL A 656 15.42 27.93 19.52
N GLU A 657 14.22 28.48 19.44
CA GLU A 657 13.95 29.68 18.63
C GLU A 657 14.71 30.89 19.16
N ARG A 658 14.66 31.13 20.47
CA ARG A 658 15.45 32.19 21.11
C ARG A 658 16.95 32.03 20.88
N LEU A 659 17.45 30.78 20.90
CA LEU A 659 18.84 30.47 20.59
C LEU A 659 19.20 30.88 19.16
N ARG A 660 18.37 30.50 18.17
CA ARG A 660 18.58 30.83 16.76
C ARG A 660 18.62 32.34 16.52
N ASP A 661 17.74 33.09 17.18
CA ASP A 661 17.71 34.56 17.09
C ASP A 661 18.97 35.22 17.65
N LEU A 662 19.53 34.68 18.74
CA LEU A 662 20.73 35.23 19.38
C LEU A 662 22.02 35.00 18.59
N VAL A 663 22.21 33.79 18.06
CA VAL A 663 23.48 33.42 17.38
C VAL A 663 23.46 33.71 15.87
N GLY A 664 22.27 33.84 15.28
CA GLY A 664 22.07 34.10 13.85
C GLY A 664 22.16 32.85 12.96
N PRO A 665 21.55 32.88 11.76
CA PRO A 665 21.26 31.69 10.94
C PRO A 665 22.50 31.00 10.34
N HIS A 666 23.63 31.71 10.23
CA HIS A 666 24.86 31.16 9.68
C HIS A 666 25.76 30.50 10.72
N HIS A 667 25.42 30.64 12.00
CA HIS A 667 26.18 30.04 13.09
C HIS A 667 25.95 28.52 13.12
N ARG A 668 27.02 27.73 13.34
CA ARG A 668 26.91 26.27 13.43
C ARG A 668 25.89 25.82 14.48
N LEU A 669 25.85 26.53 15.62
CA LEU A 669 24.86 26.26 16.67
C LEU A 669 23.41 26.48 16.19
N ALA A 670 23.12 27.49 15.37
CA ALA A 670 21.75 27.67 14.83
C ALA A 670 21.34 26.54 13.88
N GLN A 671 22.28 26.02 13.09
CA GLN A 671 22.04 24.90 12.17
C GLN A 671 21.75 23.60 12.92
N LEU A 672 22.34 23.41 14.10
CA LEU A 672 22.17 22.22 14.93
C LEU A 672 21.11 22.37 16.02
N ALA A 673 20.57 23.57 16.24
CA ALA A 673 19.69 23.87 17.37
C ALA A 673 18.44 22.98 17.43
N GLU A 674 17.95 22.46 16.29
CA GLU A 674 16.82 21.52 16.27
C GLU A 674 17.12 20.22 17.04
N HIS A 675 18.38 19.78 17.05
CA HIS A 675 18.80 18.56 17.73
C HIS A 675 18.84 18.68 19.26
N LEU A 676 18.60 19.88 19.81
CA LEU A 676 18.34 20.10 21.24
C LEU A 676 16.91 19.68 21.64
N VAL A 677 16.02 19.49 20.66
CA VAL A 677 14.68 18.91 20.85
C VAL A 677 14.76 17.39 20.67
N ARG A 678 14.21 16.62 21.62
CA ARG A 678 14.28 15.16 21.61
C ARG A 678 13.60 14.58 20.36
N THR A 679 14.37 13.81 19.61
CA THR A 679 13.89 13.01 18.46
C THR A 679 13.75 11.54 18.87
N SER A 680 12.64 10.91 18.48
CA SER A 680 12.36 9.49 18.74
C SER A 680 12.53 8.65 17.48
N VAL A 681 13.40 7.64 17.54
CA VAL A 681 13.71 6.74 16.42
C VAL A 681 12.87 5.47 16.52
N TRP A 682 12.07 5.21 15.50
CA TRP A 682 11.19 4.05 15.40
C TRP A 682 11.56 3.14 14.24
N ILE A 683 11.75 1.86 14.55
CA ILE A 683 12.12 0.81 13.62
C ILE A 683 10.86 -0.04 13.39
N VAL A 684 10.22 0.15 12.24
CA VAL A 684 8.93 -0.47 11.89
C VAL A 684 9.12 -1.59 10.89
N GLY A 685 8.55 -2.77 11.12
CA GLY A 685 8.55 -3.83 10.12
C GLY A 685 7.57 -4.96 10.43
N GLY A 686 7.36 -5.83 9.43
CA GLY A 686 6.50 -7.00 9.59
C GLY A 686 7.24 -8.19 10.22
N ASP A 687 6.50 -9.27 10.47
CA ASP A 687 7.08 -10.48 11.07
C ASP A 687 8.17 -11.14 10.20
N GLY A 688 8.05 -11.10 8.88
CA GLY A 688 9.07 -11.64 7.99
C GLY A 688 10.43 -10.93 8.04
N TRP A 689 10.45 -9.67 8.46
CA TRP A 689 11.70 -8.98 8.75
C TRP A 689 12.22 -9.42 10.13
N ALA A 690 11.43 -9.19 11.18
CA ALA A 690 11.86 -9.32 12.57
C ALA A 690 12.20 -10.75 12.99
N TYR A 691 11.50 -11.75 12.46
CA TYR A 691 11.69 -13.15 12.87
C TYR A 691 12.67 -13.91 11.99
N ASP A 692 12.86 -13.47 10.74
CA ASP A 692 13.60 -14.18 9.69
C ASP A 692 14.80 -13.38 9.19
N ILE A 693 14.65 -12.60 8.12
CA ILE A 693 15.79 -12.06 7.36
C ILE A 693 16.58 -10.99 8.13
N GLY A 694 15.89 -10.13 8.88
CA GLY A 694 16.49 -9.05 9.66
C GLY A 694 16.67 -9.39 11.14
N PHE A 695 16.42 -10.64 11.55
CA PHE A 695 16.51 -11.02 12.96
C PHE A 695 17.91 -10.84 13.53
N GLY A 696 18.96 -11.17 12.77
CA GLY A 696 20.34 -11.00 13.25
C GLY A 696 20.70 -9.54 13.54
N GLY A 697 20.25 -8.63 12.66
CA GLY A 697 20.37 -7.18 12.87
C GLY A 697 19.52 -6.70 14.05
N LEU A 698 18.26 -7.13 14.13
CA LEU A 698 17.36 -6.78 15.22
C LEU A 698 17.91 -7.21 16.58
N ASP A 699 18.40 -8.44 16.69
CA ASP A 699 19.02 -8.97 17.91
C ASP A 699 20.22 -8.11 18.34
N HIS A 700 21.10 -7.73 17.41
CA HIS A 700 22.24 -6.86 17.68
C HIS A 700 21.82 -5.46 18.16
N VAL A 701 20.78 -4.88 17.55
CA VAL A 701 20.28 -3.55 17.92
C VAL A 701 19.62 -3.58 19.30
N LEU A 702 18.83 -4.61 19.61
CA LEU A 702 18.25 -4.77 20.95
C LEU A 702 19.34 -4.99 22.01
N ALA A 703 20.44 -5.67 21.69
CA ALA A 703 21.57 -5.86 22.59
C ALA A 703 22.44 -4.60 22.81
N SER A 704 22.21 -3.53 22.03
CA SER A 704 23.11 -2.35 22.02
C SER A 704 22.91 -1.38 23.19
N GLY A 705 21.80 -1.49 23.92
CA GLY A 705 21.43 -0.54 24.98
C GLY A 705 20.98 0.85 24.48
N ARG A 706 20.96 1.10 23.17
CA ARG A 706 20.59 2.40 22.59
C ARG A 706 19.08 2.67 22.65
N ASP A 707 18.70 3.94 22.84
CA ASP A 707 17.29 4.42 22.86
C ASP A 707 16.65 4.37 21.46
N VAL A 708 16.16 3.18 21.09
CA VAL A 708 15.41 2.93 19.85
C VAL A 708 14.14 2.14 20.16
N ASN A 709 13.07 2.46 19.43
CA ASN A 709 11.78 1.80 19.58
C ASN A 709 11.50 0.91 18.36
N VAL A 710 11.27 -0.39 18.58
CA VAL A 710 10.96 -1.35 17.53
C VAL A 710 9.48 -1.69 17.56
N LEU A 711 8.79 -1.55 16.42
CA LEU A 711 7.41 -1.98 16.22
C LEU A 711 7.33 -3.10 15.18
N VAL A 712 7.03 -4.31 15.65
CA VAL A 712 6.79 -5.49 14.81
C VAL A 712 5.30 -5.67 14.58
N LEU A 713 4.88 -5.49 13.34
CA LEU A 713 3.51 -5.70 12.86
C LEU A 713 3.35 -7.18 12.49
N ASP A 714 2.99 -8.01 13.47
CA ASP A 714 3.02 -9.46 13.33
C ASP A 714 1.74 -9.98 12.67
N THR A 715 1.85 -10.26 11.36
CA THR A 715 0.80 -10.89 10.56
C THR A 715 0.98 -12.41 10.46
N GLU A 716 2.06 -12.93 11.04
CA GLU A 716 2.43 -14.35 11.06
C GLU A 716 2.62 -15.00 9.69
N VAL A 717 2.77 -14.20 8.63
CA VAL A 717 3.06 -14.62 7.26
C VAL A 717 3.74 -13.47 6.51
N TYR A 718 4.41 -13.75 5.40
CA TYR A 718 4.89 -12.68 4.52
C TYR A 718 3.72 -12.15 3.70
N SER A 719 2.95 -11.25 4.32
CA SER A 719 1.69 -10.73 3.77
C SER A 719 1.87 -10.05 2.41
N ASN A 720 2.98 -9.32 2.19
CA ASN A 720 3.20 -8.59 0.96
C ASN A 720 3.42 -9.47 -0.27
N THR A 721 4.22 -10.52 -0.14
CA THR A 721 4.61 -11.41 -1.23
C THR A 721 3.59 -12.53 -1.47
N GLY A 722 2.41 -12.42 -0.86
CA GLY A 722 1.27 -13.31 -1.07
C GLY A 722 1.20 -14.49 -0.10
N GLY A 723 1.60 -14.30 1.16
CA GLY A 723 1.34 -15.22 2.26
C GLY A 723 2.28 -16.42 2.31
N GLN A 724 3.60 -16.18 2.29
CA GLN A 724 4.61 -17.20 2.56
C GLN A 724 4.73 -17.46 4.07
N THR A 725 5.12 -18.68 4.41
CA THR A 725 5.49 -19.06 5.78
C THR A 725 6.66 -18.21 6.29
N SER A 726 6.54 -17.71 7.52
CA SER A 726 7.61 -17.11 8.32
C SER A 726 7.91 -17.96 9.55
N LYS A 727 8.98 -17.63 10.30
CA LYS A 727 9.18 -18.20 11.65
C LYS A 727 8.11 -17.73 12.65
N ALA A 728 7.39 -16.67 12.35
CA ALA A 728 6.25 -16.21 13.13
C ALA A 728 4.95 -16.97 12.80
N THR A 729 4.88 -17.70 11.68
CA THR A 729 3.73 -18.54 11.35
C THR A 729 3.51 -19.60 12.44
N PRO A 730 2.28 -19.79 12.94
CA PRO A 730 1.98 -20.80 13.95
C PRO A 730 1.99 -22.21 13.37
N ARG A 731 2.11 -23.20 14.25
CA ARG A 731 1.89 -24.60 13.89
C ARG A 731 0.49 -24.79 13.34
N ALA A 732 0.31 -25.74 12.41
CA ALA A 732 -0.93 -26.07 11.71
C ALA A 732 -1.40 -25.06 10.64
N ALA A 733 -0.87 -23.84 10.58
CA ALA A 733 -1.28 -22.88 9.57
C ALA A 733 -0.77 -23.26 8.17
N ILE A 734 -1.66 -23.19 7.18
CA ILE A 734 -1.31 -23.27 5.77
C ILE A 734 -0.84 -21.90 5.27
N ALA A 735 0.32 -21.90 4.64
CA ALA A 735 0.88 -20.78 3.89
C ALA A 735 1.70 -21.34 2.70
N LYS A 736 2.16 -20.48 1.79
CA LYS A 736 3.11 -20.93 0.75
C LYS A 736 4.39 -21.41 1.42
N PHE A 737 4.90 -22.56 1.00
CA PHE A 737 5.98 -23.33 1.63
C PHE A 737 5.59 -24.13 2.88
N SER A 738 4.33 -24.07 3.34
CA SER A 738 3.76 -24.95 4.37
C SER A 738 2.35 -25.43 4.01
N ALA A 739 2.17 -25.95 2.79
CA ALA A 739 0.86 -26.35 2.26
C ALA A 739 0.16 -27.45 3.07
N GLY A 740 0.92 -28.31 3.75
CA GLY A 740 0.41 -29.34 4.67
C GLY A 740 0.20 -28.87 6.10
N GLY A 741 0.23 -27.55 6.35
CA GLY A 741 0.32 -26.98 7.69
C GLY A 741 1.77 -26.88 8.16
N LYS A 742 2.13 -25.80 8.83
CA LYS A 742 3.47 -25.66 9.41
C LYS A 742 3.65 -26.65 10.56
N ALA A 743 4.76 -27.40 10.51
CA ALA A 743 5.04 -28.45 11.48
C ALA A 743 5.70 -27.94 12.78
N THR A 744 6.33 -26.77 12.77
CA THR A 744 7.06 -26.23 13.93
C THR A 744 6.27 -25.14 14.64
N ALA A 745 6.55 -24.97 15.94
CA ALA A 745 6.02 -23.88 16.75
C ALA A 745 6.41 -22.49 16.18
N LYS A 746 5.65 -21.46 16.57
CA LYS A 746 6.02 -20.05 16.36
C LYS A 746 7.30 -19.76 17.14
N LYS A 747 8.27 -19.07 16.54
CA LYS A 747 9.44 -18.54 17.25
C LYS A 747 8.97 -17.49 18.26
N ASP A 748 9.44 -17.56 19.50
CA ASP A 748 9.05 -16.60 20.54
C ASP A 748 10.05 -15.43 20.61
N LEU A 749 9.80 -14.38 19.82
CA LEU A 749 10.67 -13.22 19.74
C LEU A 749 10.68 -12.41 21.04
N GLY A 750 9.53 -12.27 21.70
CA GLY A 750 9.44 -11.49 22.94
C GLY A 750 10.21 -12.14 24.08
N MET A 751 10.14 -13.48 24.21
CA MET A 751 10.97 -14.22 25.17
C MET A 751 12.47 -14.05 24.91
N ILE A 752 12.89 -14.07 23.64
CA ILE A 752 14.30 -13.86 23.27
C ILE A 752 14.75 -12.45 23.69
N ALA A 753 13.94 -11.42 23.40
CA ALA A 753 14.27 -10.05 23.78
C ALA A 753 14.32 -9.84 25.30
N MET A 754 13.39 -10.44 26.06
CA MET A 754 13.37 -10.39 27.54
C MET A 754 14.60 -11.05 28.19
N ALA A 755 15.32 -11.90 27.46
CA ALA A 755 16.52 -12.56 27.96
C ALA A 755 17.69 -11.58 28.20
N TYR A 756 17.74 -10.45 27.47
CA TYR A 756 18.73 -9.40 27.70
C TYR A 756 18.55 -8.71 29.07
N GLY A 757 17.29 -8.45 29.44
CA GLY A 757 16.90 -7.92 30.75
C GLY A 757 16.83 -6.39 30.85
N ASP A 758 17.45 -5.66 29.93
CA ASP A 758 17.41 -4.20 29.80
C ASP A 758 16.55 -3.71 28.62
N VAL A 759 16.01 -4.64 27.82
CA VAL A 759 15.08 -4.36 26.72
C VAL A 759 13.65 -4.29 27.26
N TYR A 760 12.94 -3.18 27.00
CA TYR A 760 11.49 -3.13 27.23
C TYR A 760 10.76 -3.99 26.18
N VAL A 761 9.85 -4.88 26.58
CA VAL A 761 9.14 -5.77 25.64
C VAL A 761 7.64 -5.77 25.91
N ALA A 762 6.83 -5.54 24.89
CA ALA A 762 5.37 -5.65 24.98
C ALA A 762 4.79 -6.47 23.84
N GLN A 763 3.91 -7.41 24.17
CA GLN A 763 3.06 -8.09 23.18
C GLN A 763 1.62 -7.58 23.30
N VAL A 764 1.12 -7.01 22.20
CA VAL A 764 -0.11 -6.21 22.21
C VAL A 764 -1.12 -6.70 21.17
N ALA A 765 -2.41 -6.48 21.43
CA ALA A 765 -3.49 -6.67 20.46
C ALA A 765 -4.62 -5.68 20.76
N MET A 766 -4.82 -4.70 19.87
CA MET A 766 -5.77 -3.61 20.02
C MET A 766 -7.20 -4.08 20.29
N GLY A 767 -7.68 -5.09 19.57
CA GLY A 767 -9.03 -5.63 19.74
C GLY A 767 -9.22 -6.38 21.06
N ALA A 768 -8.13 -6.88 21.66
CA ALA A 768 -8.16 -7.56 22.95
C ALA A 768 -8.14 -6.61 24.14
N ASN A 769 -7.23 -5.62 24.13
CA ASN A 769 -7.13 -4.62 25.20
C ASN A 769 -6.54 -3.29 24.71
N MET A 770 -7.41 -2.38 24.26
CA MET A 770 -7.03 -1.06 23.76
C MET A 770 -6.23 -0.22 24.77
N THR A 771 -6.58 -0.27 26.05
CA THR A 771 -5.87 0.48 27.09
C THR A 771 -4.44 -0.03 27.26
N GLN A 772 -4.24 -1.34 27.22
CA GLN A 772 -2.91 -1.95 27.28
C GLN A 772 -2.04 -1.54 26.08
N VAL A 773 -2.63 -1.45 24.88
CA VAL A 773 -1.89 -0.99 23.69
C VAL A 773 -1.41 0.44 23.86
N VAL A 774 -2.30 1.39 24.21
CA VAL A 774 -1.91 2.80 24.39
C VAL A 774 -0.84 2.93 25.48
N LYS A 775 -1.00 2.21 26.60
CA LYS A 775 -0.01 2.19 27.68
C LYS A 775 1.34 1.65 27.22
N ALA A 776 1.35 0.55 26.46
CA ALA A 776 2.59 -0.08 25.99
C ALA A 776 3.40 0.84 25.07
N PHE A 777 2.75 1.64 24.21
CA PHE A 777 3.43 2.64 23.38
C PHE A 777 4.01 3.78 24.22
N ALA A 778 3.26 4.27 25.20
CA ALA A 778 3.74 5.34 26.10
C ALA A 778 4.93 4.87 26.96
N GLU A 779 4.87 3.64 27.49
CA GLU A 779 5.96 3.04 28.28
C GLU A 779 7.20 2.77 27.42
N ALA A 780 7.05 2.22 26.21
CA ALA A 780 8.17 1.96 25.30
C ALA A 780 8.95 3.24 24.96
N GLU A 781 8.25 4.34 24.63
CA GLU A 781 8.87 5.64 24.35
C GLU A 781 9.56 6.28 25.57
N ALA A 782 9.01 6.02 26.76
CA ALA A 782 9.52 6.55 28.02
C ALA A 782 10.78 5.81 28.48
N HIS A 783 10.93 4.53 28.11
CA HIS A 783 12.14 3.75 28.37
C HIS A 783 13.36 4.42 27.72
N ARG A 784 14.49 4.44 28.43
CA ARG A 784 15.75 5.05 27.97
C ARG A 784 16.71 3.95 27.53
N GLY A 785 16.29 3.20 26.52
CA GLY A 785 16.97 2.03 26.02
C GLY A 785 16.17 1.35 24.92
N PRO A 786 16.55 0.13 24.51
CA PRO A 786 15.88 -0.57 23.44
C PRO A 786 14.49 -1.03 23.87
N SER A 787 13.50 -0.76 23.01
CA SER A 787 12.10 -1.15 23.21
C SER A 787 11.60 -2.01 22.06
N LEU A 788 10.81 -3.04 22.35
CA LEU A 788 10.19 -3.94 21.36
C LEU A 788 8.69 -4.08 21.63
N ILE A 789 7.87 -3.67 20.66
CA ILE A 789 6.42 -3.90 20.63
C ILE A 789 6.09 -4.91 19.53
N ILE A 790 5.48 -6.03 19.89
CA ILE A 790 4.99 -7.06 18.97
C ILE A 790 3.46 -6.95 18.91
N ALA A 791 2.95 -6.42 17.80
CA ALA A 791 1.53 -6.11 17.63
C ALA A 791 0.82 -7.11 16.72
N TYR A 792 -0.16 -7.84 17.25
CA TYR A 792 -0.96 -8.76 16.44
C TYR A 792 -1.76 -8.00 15.39
N SER A 793 -1.50 -8.33 14.13
CA SER A 793 -2.00 -7.60 12.97
C SER A 793 -2.75 -8.56 12.03
N PRO A 794 -4.08 -8.75 12.23
CA PRO A 794 -4.89 -9.58 11.34
C PRO A 794 -4.77 -9.16 9.88
N CYS A 795 -4.72 -10.15 8.99
CA CYS A 795 -4.49 -9.94 7.56
C CYS A 795 -5.49 -10.73 6.73
N ILE A 796 -5.77 -10.25 5.51
CA ILE A 796 -6.57 -10.99 4.51
C ILE A 796 -5.99 -12.39 4.23
N ALA A 797 -4.69 -12.60 4.45
CA ALA A 797 -4.03 -13.89 4.31
C ALA A 797 -4.48 -14.93 5.35
N HIS A 798 -5.07 -14.50 6.46
CA HIS A 798 -5.69 -15.40 7.45
C HIS A 798 -7.02 -15.97 6.93
N GLY A 799 -7.65 -15.27 5.98
CA GLY A 799 -8.93 -15.65 5.38
C GLY A 799 -10.10 -15.48 6.35
N ILE A 800 -10.11 -14.36 7.08
CA ILE A 800 -11.18 -13.93 7.98
C ILE A 800 -12.00 -12.80 7.35
N ASP A 801 -13.17 -12.50 7.92
CA ASP A 801 -13.87 -11.24 7.63
C ASP A 801 -13.14 -10.09 8.34
N MET A 802 -12.53 -9.20 7.56
CA MET A 802 -11.76 -8.07 8.10
C MET A 802 -12.64 -7.07 8.87
N THR A 803 -13.97 -7.08 8.68
CA THR A 803 -14.91 -6.28 9.47
C THR A 803 -14.88 -6.65 10.95
N GLU A 804 -14.61 -7.93 11.25
CA GLU A 804 -14.57 -8.49 12.61
C GLU A 804 -13.15 -8.60 13.18
N MET A 805 -12.17 -7.93 12.56
CA MET A 805 -10.75 -8.10 12.93
C MET A 805 -10.46 -7.76 14.40
N MET A 806 -11.22 -6.85 15.02
CA MET A 806 -11.05 -6.51 16.44
C MET A 806 -11.55 -7.63 17.37
N GLN A 807 -12.68 -8.26 17.05
CA GLN A 807 -13.21 -9.43 17.76
C GLN A 807 -12.28 -10.61 17.58
N HIS A 808 -11.71 -10.76 16.39
CA HIS A 808 -10.73 -11.78 16.09
C HIS A 808 -9.47 -11.64 16.96
N GLN A 809 -8.91 -10.41 17.08
CA GLN A 809 -7.78 -10.16 18.01
C GLN A 809 -8.14 -10.49 19.46
N LYS A 810 -9.37 -10.16 19.89
CA LYS A 810 -9.85 -10.51 21.23
C LYS A 810 -9.91 -12.04 21.42
N ALA A 811 -10.47 -12.77 20.46
CA ALA A 811 -10.56 -14.22 20.49
C ALA A 811 -9.17 -14.89 20.48
N ALA A 812 -8.20 -14.33 19.75
CA ALA A 812 -6.81 -14.77 19.77
C ALA A 812 -6.23 -14.69 21.20
N ALA A 813 -6.43 -13.57 21.90
CA ALA A 813 -5.99 -13.41 23.27
C ALA A 813 -6.77 -14.31 24.26
N GLU A 814 -8.09 -14.43 24.11
CA GLU A 814 -8.94 -15.27 24.97
C GLU A 814 -8.69 -16.77 24.78
N SER A 815 -8.03 -17.19 23.70
CA SER A 815 -7.60 -18.58 23.49
C SER A 815 -6.21 -18.92 24.06
N GLY A 816 -5.49 -17.93 24.62
CA GLY A 816 -4.09 -18.08 25.02
C GLY A 816 -3.10 -18.11 23.83
N TYR A 817 -3.60 -18.17 22.60
CA TYR A 817 -2.78 -18.14 21.38
C TYR A 817 -1.91 -16.87 21.28
N TRP A 818 -2.45 -15.74 21.72
CA TRP A 818 -1.74 -14.46 21.74
C TRP A 818 -1.79 -13.83 23.14
N PRO A 819 -0.91 -14.24 24.07
CA PRO A 819 -0.90 -13.65 25.41
C PRO A 819 -0.48 -12.18 25.33
N LEU A 820 -1.11 -11.32 26.12
CA LEU A 820 -0.74 -9.92 26.26
C LEU A 820 0.14 -9.76 27.48
N TYR A 821 1.28 -9.10 27.33
CA TYR A 821 2.20 -8.84 28.43
C TYR A 821 3.04 -7.59 28.16
N ARG A 822 3.65 -7.07 29.23
CA ARG A 822 4.66 -6.01 29.21
C ARG A 822 5.79 -6.37 30.17
N TYR A 823 7.02 -6.29 29.71
CA TYR A 823 8.25 -6.42 30.47
C TYR A 823 8.90 -5.04 30.51
N ASP A 824 8.91 -4.42 31.70
CA ASP A 824 9.53 -3.12 31.95
C ASP A 824 10.72 -3.30 32.90
N PRO A 825 11.97 -3.24 32.40
CA PRO A 825 13.17 -3.32 33.23
C PRO A 825 13.19 -2.30 34.37
N GLY A 826 12.63 -1.11 34.16
CA GLY A 826 12.62 -0.03 35.14
C GLY A 826 11.77 -0.34 36.39
N ARG A 827 10.88 -1.35 36.32
CA ARG A 827 10.09 -1.80 37.48
C ARG A 827 10.95 -2.43 38.57
N GLU A 828 12.04 -3.09 38.20
CA GLU A 828 12.93 -3.75 39.16
C GLU A 828 13.59 -2.72 40.09
N ALA A 829 13.97 -1.56 39.54
CA ALA A 829 14.48 -0.43 40.32
C ALA A 829 13.44 0.12 41.33
N ARG A 830 12.14 -0.12 41.10
CA ARG A 830 11.03 0.23 42.01
C ARG A 830 10.65 -0.89 42.98
N GLY A 831 11.36 -2.02 42.95
CA GLY A 831 11.03 -3.22 43.74
C GLY A 831 9.80 -3.98 43.23
N GLU A 832 9.43 -3.77 41.97
CA GLU A 832 8.32 -4.47 41.29
C GLU A 832 8.87 -5.50 40.30
N HIS A 833 8.09 -6.54 39.97
CA HIS A 833 8.45 -7.49 38.92
C HIS A 833 8.41 -6.83 37.53
N ALA A 834 9.45 -7.04 36.73
CA ALA A 834 9.53 -6.49 35.37
C ALA A 834 8.40 -6.99 34.47
N LEU A 835 8.12 -8.30 34.49
CA LEU A 835 7.07 -8.90 33.66
C LEU A 835 5.69 -8.74 34.30
N HIS A 836 4.75 -8.22 33.52
CA HIS A 836 3.33 -8.16 33.82
C HIS A 836 2.52 -8.88 32.74
N LEU A 837 1.83 -9.96 33.10
CA LEU A 837 0.90 -10.66 32.21
C LEU A 837 -0.46 -9.93 32.20
N ASP A 838 -0.73 -9.19 31.13
CA ASP A 838 -1.97 -8.42 30.96
C ASP A 838 -3.17 -9.30 30.53
N SER A 839 -2.91 -10.46 29.94
CA SER A 839 -3.94 -11.44 29.59
C SER A 839 -4.50 -12.14 30.82
N ARG A 840 -5.80 -12.45 30.79
CA ARG A 840 -6.43 -13.40 31.71
C ARG A 840 -6.25 -14.83 31.19
N ALA A 841 -6.39 -15.81 32.10
CA ALA A 841 -6.38 -17.22 31.74
C ALA A 841 -7.28 -17.53 30.52
N PRO A 842 -6.85 -18.44 29.61
CA PRO A 842 -7.62 -18.80 28.42
C PRO A 842 -9.05 -19.24 28.75
N LYS A 843 -10.02 -18.82 27.93
CA LYS A 843 -11.46 -19.12 28.07
C LYS A 843 -12.01 -20.01 26.96
N GLN A 844 -11.26 -20.17 25.87
CA GLN A 844 -11.61 -21.02 24.74
C GLN A 844 -10.37 -21.77 24.26
N THR A 845 -10.57 -22.85 23.54
CA THR A 845 -9.46 -23.64 23.00
C THR A 845 -8.83 -22.97 21.78
N PHE A 846 -7.57 -23.29 21.47
CA PHE A 846 -6.94 -22.83 20.24
C PHE A 846 -7.68 -23.36 19.01
N ARG A 847 -8.17 -24.60 19.04
CA ARG A 847 -8.92 -25.19 17.91
C ARG A 847 -10.17 -24.39 17.56
N GLU A 848 -10.95 -23.98 18.56
CA GLU A 848 -12.16 -23.16 18.35
C GLU A 848 -11.82 -21.84 17.67
N PHE A 849 -10.75 -21.17 18.12
CA PHE A 849 -10.23 -19.96 17.47
C PHE A 849 -9.73 -20.24 16.04
N ALA A 850 -8.81 -21.18 15.89
CA ALA A 850 -8.11 -21.45 14.63
C ALA A 850 -9.07 -21.82 13.50
N LEU A 851 -10.13 -22.60 13.78
CA LEU A 851 -11.11 -23.00 12.77
C LEU A 851 -11.98 -21.84 12.24
N THR A 852 -11.93 -20.66 12.86
CA THR A 852 -12.55 -19.44 12.31
C THR A 852 -11.75 -18.84 11.15
N GLU A 853 -10.48 -19.23 11.00
CA GLU A 853 -9.60 -18.75 9.92
C GLU A 853 -9.48 -19.79 8.79
N ALA A 854 -9.52 -19.32 7.54
CA ALA A 854 -9.37 -20.21 6.39
C ALA A 854 -8.00 -20.91 6.36
N ARG A 855 -6.92 -20.25 6.83
CA ARG A 855 -5.55 -20.82 6.82
C ARG A 855 -5.41 -22.09 7.68
N PHE A 856 -6.33 -22.35 8.60
CA PHE A 856 -6.41 -23.59 9.36
C PHE A 856 -7.55 -24.49 8.88
N ALA A 857 -8.74 -23.92 8.64
CA ALA A 857 -9.91 -24.68 8.22
C ALA A 857 -9.72 -25.41 6.88
N MET A 858 -8.88 -24.88 5.98
CA MET A 858 -8.51 -25.56 4.74
C MET A 858 -7.76 -26.86 4.99
N LEU A 859 -6.86 -26.90 5.98
CA LEU A 859 -6.12 -28.11 6.32
C LEU A 859 -7.06 -29.17 6.88
N ALA A 860 -7.93 -28.78 7.81
CA ALA A 860 -8.92 -29.66 8.42
C ALA A 860 -9.86 -30.32 7.40
N ARG A 861 -10.14 -29.67 6.27
CA ARG A 861 -10.94 -30.25 5.17
C ARG A 861 -10.11 -31.13 4.24
N ALA A 862 -8.87 -30.74 3.95
CA ALA A 862 -8.03 -31.42 2.98
C ALA A 862 -7.36 -32.68 3.55
N ASN A 863 -6.94 -32.63 4.82
CA ASN A 863 -6.30 -33.72 5.54
C ASN A 863 -6.64 -33.65 7.04
N PRO A 864 -7.82 -34.19 7.45
CA PRO A 864 -8.31 -34.10 8.82
C PRO A 864 -7.35 -34.69 9.87
N GLU A 865 -6.76 -35.85 9.60
CA GLU A 865 -5.88 -36.54 10.55
C GLU A 865 -4.63 -35.71 10.89
N VAL A 866 -3.97 -35.15 9.86
CA VAL A 866 -2.80 -34.27 10.06
C VAL A 866 -3.21 -32.97 10.74
N ALA A 867 -4.37 -32.41 10.39
CA ALA A 867 -4.89 -31.22 11.04
C ALA A 867 -5.09 -31.46 12.55
N ASP A 868 -5.66 -32.61 12.92
CA ASP A 868 -5.92 -32.92 14.32
C ASP A 868 -4.63 -33.06 15.13
N GLN A 869 -3.64 -33.79 14.61
CA GLN A 869 -2.32 -33.94 15.24
C GLN A 869 -1.60 -32.60 15.41
N LEU A 870 -1.62 -31.74 14.39
CA LEU A 870 -0.97 -30.43 14.46
C LEU A 870 -1.70 -29.46 15.39
N MET A 871 -3.03 -29.54 15.48
CA MET A 871 -3.83 -28.72 16.40
C MET A 871 -3.60 -29.11 17.86
N GLU A 872 -3.51 -30.40 18.18
CA GLU A 872 -3.15 -30.88 19.52
C GLU A 872 -1.75 -30.41 19.91
N ALA A 873 -0.77 -30.58 19.02
CA ALA A 873 0.58 -30.09 19.25
C ALA A 873 0.63 -28.55 19.41
N ALA A 874 -0.20 -27.81 18.67
CA ALA A 874 -0.29 -26.36 18.80
C ALA A 874 -0.89 -25.94 20.15
N GLN A 875 -1.92 -26.64 20.64
CA GLN A 875 -2.47 -26.41 21.98
C GLN A 875 -1.40 -26.66 23.06
N HIS A 876 -0.65 -27.76 22.96
CA HIS A 876 0.46 -28.01 23.88
C HIS A 876 1.55 -26.92 23.84
N ASP A 877 1.91 -26.43 22.65
CA ASP A 877 2.87 -25.31 22.52
C ASP A 877 2.34 -24.04 23.24
N ILE A 878 1.04 -23.75 23.11
CA ILE A 878 0.38 -22.60 23.75
C ILE A 878 0.35 -22.74 25.27
N ASP A 879 -0.07 -23.90 25.78
CA ASP A 879 -0.18 -24.17 27.22
C ASP A 879 1.20 -24.09 27.89
N ASN A 880 2.24 -24.65 27.24
CA ASN A 880 3.62 -24.59 27.74
C ASN A 880 4.13 -23.16 27.82
N ARG A 881 3.89 -22.34 26.78
CA ARG A 881 4.28 -20.93 26.78
C ARG A 881 3.52 -20.13 27.83
N TRP A 882 2.23 -20.41 28.02
CA TRP A 882 1.42 -19.78 29.06
C TRP A 882 2.00 -20.04 30.45
N HIS A 883 2.23 -21.31 30.80
CA HIS A 883 2.82 -21.69 32.09
C HIS A 883 4.21 -21.08 32.29
N LEU A 884 5.03 -21.03 31.24
CA LEU A 884 6.35 -20.39 31.32
C LEU A 884 6.24 -18.91 31.68
N TYR A 885 5.32 -18.16 31.05
CA TYR A 885 5.12 -16.75 31.38
C TYR A 885 4.55 -16.53 32.77
N GLU A 886 3.64 -17.39 33.24
CA GLU A 886 3.16 -17.34 34.64
C GLU A 886 4.31 -17.53 35.65
N GLN A 887 5.26 -18.41 35.35
CA GLN A 887 6.47 -18.59 36.18
C GLN A 887 7.39 -17.37 36.10
N MET A 888 7.61 -16.82 34.90
CA MET A 888 8.48 -15.66 34.68
C MET A 888 7.98 -14.38 35.38
N VAL A 889 6.67 -14.21 35.58
CA VAL A 889 6.11 -13.06 36.32
C VAL A 889 6.69 -12.95 37.74
N ASN A 890 7.10 -14.07 38.34
CA ASN A 890 7.64 -14.11 39.71
C ASN A 890 9.18 -14.15 39.75
N VAL A 891 9.86 -13.99 38.61
CA VAL A 891 11.32 -13.95 38.58
C VAL A 891 11.79 -12.61 39.16
N GLU A 892 12.72 -12.69 40.10
CA GLU A 892 13.43 -11.54 40.65
C GLU A 892 14.82 -11.46 40.02
N ARG A 893 15.23 -10.26 39.60
CA ARG A 893 16.58 -9.98 39.11
C ARG A 893 17.17 -8.84 39.94
N THR A 894 18.48 -8.89 40.15
CA THR A 894 19.21 -7.75 40.73
C THR A 894 19.56 -6.82 39.59
N ALA A 895 19.04 -5.59 39.60
CA ALA A 895 19.40 -4.57 38.63
C ALA A 895 20.92 -4.35 38.66
N THR A 896 21.60 -4.63 37.54
CA THR A 896 23.07 -4.55 37.44
C THR A 896 23.56 -3.25 36.81
N PHE A 897 22.64 -2.38 36.37
CA PHE A 897 22.95 -1.27 35.45
C PHE A 897 22.65 0.13 36.02
N GLY A 898 22.45 0.25 37.34
CA GLY A 898 22.09 1.52 37.99
C GLY A 898 23.20 2.56 38.15
N ASP A 899 24.48 2.18 38.00
CA ASP A 899 25.63 3.02 38.44
C ASP A 899 26.78 3.11 37.43
N LEU A 900 26.57 2.75 36.16
CA LEU A 900 27.52 3.14 35.11
C LEU A 900 27.04 4.46 34.53
N GLU A 901 27.32 5.55 35.27
CA GLU A 901 27.48 6.85 34.62
C GLU A 901 28.39 6.62 33.41
N GLU A 902 27.89 6.89 32.21
CA GLU A 902 28.76 7.08 31.05
C GLU A 902 29.73 8.20 31.48
N GLU A 903 30.93 7.82 31.94
CA GLU A 903 32.05 8.75 32.02
C GLU A 903 32.12 9.38 30.64
N ASP A 904 31.82 10.68 30.58
CA ASP A 904 32.03 11.56 29.44
C ASP A 904 33.43 11.29 28.86
N GLY A 905 33.48 10.39 27.88
CA GLY A 905 34.67 10.06 27.13
C GLY A 905 34.93 11.21 26.17
N GLN A 906 35.91 12.03 26.53
CA GLN A 906 36.53 13.08 25.70
C GLN A 906 36.66 12.74 24.22
#